data_AF-A0A0M2DLR3-F1
#
_entry.id   AF-A0A0M2DLR3-F1
#
_cell.length_a   1.000
_cell.length_b   1.000
_cell.length_c   1.000
_cell.angle_alpha   90.00
_cell.angle_beta   90.00
_cell.angle_gamma   90.00
#
_symmetry.space_group_name_H-M   'P 1'
#
loop_
_entity.id
_entity.type
_entity.pdbx_description
1 polymer ?
#
loop_
_entity_poly.entity_id
_entity_poly.type
_entity_poly.pdbx_seq_one_letter_code
_entity_poly.pdbx_strand_id
1 'polypeptide(L)'
;MNKIIVVGHPQSSFEDVEELLLDCGMAEAKPSRREGFMAAQISETLVKVHGAIPVQHVCIADQLAQIEVAPVWQGLALDLMLANMEQPLWGWADAQAVYLLDYWKSQDPQTVFVLVFDEPQSVFTRQALEHADASPQEQEARINGWVAYNSALLNFHLRHPERSLLVHAAQVQTSAHSYLQQVSLHVNAQLRLPSEELQSEVKCHDQDLSHGEILLGTDTGGEQKQAMDGNALAQWLAQQLLEEYPQATELYEQLQAAASLPQRSQTQTGRQLVASSVQANRRYQAWSSFVAQQAAMQAHAQRLLQLGKELDEQAQQLQQREWQIEQLNQTGAKALQRAQEQERLLAAKATELQSTGQENQLLLKQLHKVQEELESRYLQARQQEKALAELHKVKNDLKAAQEKATALQAIGQEKQTLEQQLLKVQQQLADSKAQAQQAEKTQAEMPRVRAELKAVQDKALQLQRSEEQLKKQLQTQGAMASNADLEKENELLLTQLHKVQRELEHHYLENSKLKATQPPKPQAYYGAADRVKKQLSYRLGSTMIRQSRSISGWLNMPFALSAEAKRFKQDQAAGKDQQLPPIAQYRDAHEAELIKQHLSYRLGSRLLTNTRTLGGRISLPWSLYAEVKAFRKERRSL
;
A
#
# COMPACT_ATOMS: atom_id res chain seq x y z
N MET A 1 -21.21 -33.20 -54.10
CA MET A 1 -20.12 -32.50 -53.43
C MET A 1 -19.30 -33.55 -52.73
N ASN A 2 -17.98 -33.50 -52.82
CA ASN A 2 -17.15 -34.51 -52.19
C ASN A 2 -17.08 -34.25 -50.70
N LYS A 3 -17.38 -35.27 -49.89
CA LYS A 3 -17.40 -35.18 -48.44
C LYS A 3 -16.68 -36.37 -47.82
N ILE A 4 -15.95 -36.11 -46.76
CA ILE A 4 -15.30 -37.15 -45.95
C ILE A 4 -15.87 -37.10 -44.54
N ILE A 5 -16.33 -38.23 -44.04
CA ILE A 5 -16.71 -38.39 -42.64
C ILE A 5 -15.69 -39.33 -42.01
N VAL A 6 -14.90 -38.82 -41.06
CA VAL A 6 -13.94 -39.61 -40.30
C VAL A 6 -14.66 -40.15 -39.06
N VAL A 7 -14.68 -41.47 -38.91
CA VAL A 7 -15.35 -42.14 -37.79
C VAL A 7 -14.37 -43.09 -37.14
N GLY A 8 -14.08 -42.89 -35.87
CA GLY A 8 -13.21 -43.76 -35.11
C GLY A 8 -13.59 -43.80 -33.64
N HIS A 9 -13.17 -44.87 -32.96
CA HIS A 9 -13.38 -45.00 -31.53
C HIS A 9 -12.72 -43.80 -30.81
N PRO A 10 -13.26 -43.28 -29.69
CA PRO A 10 -12.67 -42.16 -28.95
C PRO A 10 -11.20 -42.33 -28.53
N GLN A 11 -10.68 -43.56 -28.58
CA GLN A 11 -9.30 -43.91 -28.26
C GLN A 11 -8.44 -44.22 -29.50
N SER A 12 -9.00 -44.15 -30.71
CA SER A 12 -8.31 -44.52 -31.96
C SER A 12 -7.55 -43.38 -32.64
N SER A 13 -7.31 -42.25 -31.95
CA SER A 13 -6.63 -41.06 -32.51
C SER A 13 -7.16 -40.67 -33.89
N PHE A 14 -8.47 -40.74 -34.06
CA PHE A 14 -9.12 -40.44 -35.35
C PHE A 14 -9.10 -38.94 -35.64
N GLU A 15 -8.92 -38.10 -34.61
CA GLU A 15 -8.69 -36.67 -34.73
C GLU A 15 -7.37 -36.37 -35.48
N ASP A 16 -6.30 -37.12 -35.22
CA ASP A 16 -5.02 -36.97 -35.94
C ASP A 16 -5.18 -37.26 -37.45
N VAL A 17 -6.10 -38.16 -37.80
CA VAL A 17 -6.44 -38.49 -39.18
C VAL A 17 -7.21 -37.37 -39.86
N GLU A 18 -8.09 -36.68 -39.12
CA GLU A 18 -8.79 -35.50 -39.59
C GLU A 18 -7.82 -34.33 -39.81
N GLU A 19 -6.95 -34.05 -38.84
CA GLU A 19 -5.96 -32.99 -38.93
C GLU A 19 -5.07 -33.16 -40.16
N LEU A 20 -4.61 -34.38 -40.43
CA LEU A 20 -3.84 -34.69 -41.63
C LEU A 20 -4.63 -34.42 -42.92
N LEU A 21 -5.93 -34.74 -42.95
CA LEU A 21 -6.77 -34.45 -44.12
C LEU A 21 -7.00 -32.94 -44.31
N LEU A 22 -7.17 -32.20 -43.21
CA LEU A 22 -7.30 -30.73 -43.23
C LEU A 22 -6.04 -30.08 -43.81
N ASP A 23 -4.86 -30.51 -43.34
CA ASP A 23 -3.57 -30.05 -43.84
C ASP A 23 -3.34 -30.37 -45.33
N CYS A 24 -3.98 -31.43 -45.82
CA CYS A 24 -3.86 -31.88 -47.21
C CYS A 24 -4.89 -31.28 -48.18
N GLY A 25 -5.70 -30.32 -47.72
CA GLY A 25 -6.64 -29.55 -48.55
C GLY A 25 -8.11 -29.91 -48.38
N MET A 26 -8.48 -30.72 -47.38
CA MET A 26 -9.88 -30.84 -46.93
C MET A 26 -10.28 -29.60 -46.14
N ALA A 27 -11.44 -29.02 -46.43
CA ALA A 27 -11.95 -27.92 -45.60
C ALA A 27 -12.73 -28.43 -44.39
N GLU A 28 -12.64 -27.71 -43.27
CA GLU A 28 -13.43 -27.99 -42.07
C GLU A 28 -14.93 -27.74 -42.32
N ALA A 29 -15.79 -28.58 -41.72
CA ALA A 29 -17.23 -28.42 -41.78
C ALA A 29 -17.68 -27.13 -41.08
N LYS A 30 -18.30 -26.21 -41.85
CA LYS A 30 -18.97 -25.02 -41.32
C LYS A 30 -20.25 -25.41 -40.56
N PRO A 31 -20.63 -24.65 -39.52
CA PRO A 31 -21.89 -24.86 -38.81
C PRO A 31 -23.11 -24.68 -39.72
N SER A 32 -24.22 -25.32 -39.36
CA SER A 32 -25.47 -25.27 -40.11
C SER A 32 -26.01 -23.83 -40.24
N ARG A 33 -26.68 -23.49 -41.36
CA ARG A 33 -27.03 -22.08 -41.67
C ARG A 33 -28.08 -21.51 -40.73
N ARG A 34 -29.05 -22.31 -40.29
CA ARG A 34 -30.19 -21.86 -39.49
C ARG A 34 -29.97 -22.04 -38.00
N GLU A 35 -29.54 -23.24 -37.61
CA GLU A 35 -29.40 -23.62 -36.19
C GLU A 35 -27.99 -23.35 -35.64
N GLY A 36 -26.99 -23.15 -36.51
CA GLY A 36 -25.60 -22.92 -36.09
C GLY A 36 -24.93 -24.16 -35.50
N PHE A 37 -25.46 -25.36 -35.74
CA PHE A 37 -24.91 -26.60 -35.18
C PHE A 37 -23.74 -27.14 -36.01
N MET A 38 -22.70 -27.61 -35.30
CA MET A 38 -21.62 -28.41 -35.88
C MET A 38 -22.08 -29.84 -36.16
N ALA A 39 -21.40 -30.53 -37.06
CA ALA A 39 -21.75 -31.91 -37.42
C ALA A 39 -21.76 -32.88 -36.22
N ALA A 40 -20.77 -32.80 -35.34
CA ALA A 40 -20.71 -33.58 -34.10
C ALA A 40 -21.87 -33.25 -33.13
N GLN A 41 -22.33 -32.00 -33.07
CA GLN A 41 -23.46 -31.59 -32.24
C GLN A 41 -24.79 -32.13 -32.78
N ILE A 42 -24.92 -32.24 -34.11
CA ILE A 42 -26.06 -32.89 -34.75
C ILE A 42 -26.10 -34.36 -34.35
N SER A 43 -24.98 -35.07 -34.44
CA SER A 43 -24.90 -36.47 -34.00
C SER A 43 -25.25 -36.62 -32.52
N GLU A 44 -24.70 -35.78 -31.64
CA GLU A 44 -25.00 -35.80 -30.21
C GLU A 44 -26.49 -35.57 -29.93
N THR A 45 -27.12 -34.62 -30.64
CA THR A 45 -28.54 -34.33 -30.50
C THR A 45 -29.40 -35.51 -30.96
N LEU A 46 -29.06 -36.12 -32.09
CA LEU A 46 -29.78 -37.29 -32.61
C LEU A 46 -29.64 -38.50 -31.67
N VAL A 47 -28.45 -38.77 -31.16
CA VAL A 47 -28.20 -39.83 -30.18
C VAL A 47 -29.02 -39.61 -28.91
N LYS A 48 -29.05 -38.38 -28.38
CA LYS A 48 -29.85 -38.02 -27.19
C LYS A 48 -31.36 -38.18 -27.41
N VAL A 49 -31.87 -37.71 -28.55
CA VAL A 49 -33.33 -37.75 -28.85
C VAL A 49 -33.83 -39.18 -29.00
N HIS A 50 -33.03 -40.07 -29.56
CA HIS A 50 -33.41 -41.48 -29.74
C HIS A 50 -33.07 -42.34 -28.51
N GLY A 51 -32.58 -41.74 -27.43
CA GLY A 51 -32.26 -42.44 -26.17
C GLY A 51 -31.09 -43.41 -26.28
N ALA A 52 -30.22 -43.25 -27.28
CA ALA A 52 -29.05 -44.09 -27.46
C ALA A 52 -27.96 -43.74 -26.43
N ILE A 53 -27.21 -44.76 -26.02
CA ILE A 53 -26.15 -44.61 -25.02
C ILE A 53 -24.95 -43.94 -25.69
N PRO A 54 -24.34 -42.90 -25.13
CA PRO A 54 -23.13 -42.31 -25.71
C PRO A 54 -22.04 -43.37 -25.89
N VAL A 55 -21.32 -43.35 -27.01
CA VAL A 55 -20.27 -44.36 -27.35
C VAL A 55 -19.32 -44.68 -26.20
N GLN A 56 -19.00 -43.70 -25.35
CA GLN A 56 -18.10 -43.86 -24.19
C GLN A 56 -18.64 -44.80 -23.09
N HIS A 57 -19.95 -45.06 -23.07
CA HIS A 57 -20.63 -45.89 -22.07
C HIS A 57 -21.20 -47.19 -22.68
N VAL A 58 -20.86 -47.49 -23.93
CA VAL A 58 -21.26 -48.75 -24.56
C VAL A 58 -20.45 -49.88 -23.94
N CYS A 59 -21.14 -50.92 -23.48
CA CYS A 59 -20.50 -52.08 -22.86
C CYS A 59 -20.79 -53.38 -23.60
N ILE A 60 -21.72 -53.40 -24.57
CA ILE A 60 -22.18 -54.62 -25.26
C ILE A 60 -22.50 -54.28 -26.73
N ALA A 61 -22.24 -55.23 -27.64
CA ALA A 61 -22.52 -55.12 -29.08
C ALA A 61 -23.97 -54.67 -29.40
N ASP A 62 -24.96 -55.22 -28.68
CA ASP A 62 -26.38 -54.93 -28.93
C ASP A 62 -26.79 -53.49 -28.57
N GLN A 63 -25.96 -52.75 -27.84
CA GLN A 63 -26.21 -51.35 -27.49
C GLN A 63 -25.82 -50.39 -28.63
N LEU A 64 -25.02 -50.84 -29.61
CA LEU A 64 -24.60 -50.07 -30.78
C LEU A 64 -25.44 -50.44 -32.02
N ALA A 65 -26.71 -50.03 -32.02
CA ALA A 65 -27.61 -50.17 -33.17
C ALA A 65 -27.70 -48.88 -34.00
N GLN A 66 -27.78 -49.01 -35.33
CA GLN A 66 -28.01 -47.86 -36.22
C GLN A 66 -29.34 -47.19 -35.90
N ILE A 67 -29.34 -45.86 -35.83
CA ILE A 67 -30.53 -45.07 -35.51
C ILE A 67 -31.30 -44.75 -36.79
N GLU A 68 -32.57 -45.16 -36.84
CA GLU A 68 -33.49 -44.71 -37.88
C GLU A 68 -33.99 -43.29 -37.58
N VAL A 69 -33.36 -42.30 -38.20
CA VAL A 69 -33.69 -40.89 -37.99
C VAL A 69 -35.05 -40.56 -38.60
N ALA A 70 -35.99 -40.14 -37.76
CA ALA A 70 -37.32 -39.73 -38.21
C ALA A 70 -37.26 -38.52 -39.18
N PRO A 71 -38.21 -38.39 -40.13
CA PRO A 71 -38.20 -37.33 -41.15
C PRO A 71 -38.11 -35.90 -40.60
N VAL A 72 -38.64 -35.67 -39.39
CA VAL A 72 -38.62 -34.35 -38.72
C VAL A 72 -37.20 -33.84 -38.48
N TRP A 73 -36.23 -34.74 -38.30
CA TRP A 73 -34.84 -34.40 -38.00
C TRP A 73 -33.95 -34.32 -39.25
N GLN A 74 -34.45 -34.73 -40.42
CA GLN A 74 -33.69 -34.66 -41.69
C GLN A 74 -33.30 -33.21 -42.05
N GLY A 75 -34.09 -32.24 -41.59
CA GLY A 75 -33.80 -30.82 -41.78
C GLY A 75 -32.44 -30.38 -41.21
N LEU A 76 -31.95 -31.02 -40.15
CA LEU A 76 -30.65 -30.69 -39.54
C LEU A 76 -29.48 -31.06 -40.48
N ALA A 77 -29.52 -32.25 -41.08
CA ALA A 77 -28.49 -32.67 -42.02
C ALA A 77 -28.54 -31.82 -43.29
N LEU A 78 -29.74 -31.55 -43.82
CA LEU A 78 -29.88 -30.70 -45.00
C LEU A 78 -29.34 -29.28 -44.76
N ASP A 79 -29.62 -28.70 -43.59
CA ASP A 79 -29.12 -27.37 -43.23
C ASP A 79 -27.59 -27.32 -43.15
N LEU A 80 -26.95 -28.38 -42.62
CA LEU A 80 -25.50 -28.54 -42.63
C LEU A 80 -24.96 -28.66 -44.06
N MET A 81 -25.61 -29.44 -44.93
CA MET A 81 -25.21 -29.58 -46.33
C MET A 81 -25.28 -28.25 -47.09
N LEU A 82 -26.33 -27.46 -46.84
CA LEU A 82 -26.49 -26.14 -47.45
C LEU A 82 -25.43 -25.15 -46.99
N ALA A 83 -25.02 -25.19 -45.71
CA ALA A 83 -23.94 -24.35 -45.18
C ALA A 83 -22.60 -24.58 -45.89
N ASN A 84 -22.34 -25.82 -46.28
CA ASN A 84 -21.07 -26.27 -46.83
C ASN A 84 -21.09 -26.46 -48.35
N MET A 85 -22.13 -25.99 -49.04
CA MET A 85 -22.34 -26.27 -50.46
C MET A 85 -21.25 -25.68 -51.38
N GLU A 86 -20.64 -24.57 -50.97
CA GLU A 86 -19.61 -23.87 -51.73
C GLU A 86 -18.21 -24.48 -51.57
N GLN A 87 -18.05 -25.43 -50.63
CA GLN A 87 -16.76 -26.07 -50.36
C GLN A 87 -16.54 -27.23 -51.34
N PRO A 88 -15.40 -27.28 -52.06
CA PRO A 88 -15.14 -28.32 -53.08
C PRO A 88 -14.96 -29.71 -52.47
N LEU A 89 -14.25 -29.77 -51.33
CA LEU A 89 -14.07 -30.94 -50.49
C LEU A 89 -14.11 -30.48 -49.04
N TRP A 90 -14.98 -31.08 -48.24
CA TRP A 90 -15.06 -30.80 -46.81
C TRP A 90 -15.37 -32.06 -46.01
N GLY A 91 -15.08 -32.02 -44.72
CA GLY A 91 -15.33 -33.16 -43.86
C GLY A 91 -15.37 -32.78 -42.39
N TRP A 92 -15.66 -33.79 -41.58
CA TRP A 92 -15.58 -33.69 -40.13
C TRP A 92 -15.26 -35.06 -39.55
N ALA A 93 -14.75 -35.07 -38.33
CA ALA A 93 -14.59 -36.25 -37.53
C ALA A 93 -15.62 -36.33 -36.41
N ASP A 94 -16.15 -37.53 -36.17
CA ASP A 94 -17.10 -37.76 -35.08
C ASP A 94 -17.18 -39.24 -34.69
N ALA A 95 -16.85 -39.53 -33.43
CA ALA A 95 -16.97 -40.87 -32.87
C ALA A 95 -18.44 -41.34 -32.74
N GLN A 96 -19.39 -40.43 -32.46
CA GLN A 96 -20.82 -40.75 -32.33
C GLN A 96 -21.48 -41.04 -33.69
N ALA A 97 -20.85 -40.66 -34.79
CA ALA A 97 -21.36 -40.92 -36.14
C ALA A 97 -21.49 -42.43 -36.44
N VAL A 98 -20.88 -43.31 -35.63
CA VAL A 98 -21.09 -44.76 -35.70
C VAL A 98 -22.57 -45.14 -35.66
N TYR A 99 -23.40 -44.42 -34.90
CA TYR A 99 -24.85 -44.65 -34.80
C TYR A 99 -25.63 -44.22 -36.05
N LEU A 100 -25.02 -43.39 -36.89
CA LEU A 100 -25.67 -42.64 -37.96
C LEU A 100 -25.03 -42.92 -39.33
N LEU A 101 -24.20 -43.96 -39.45
CA LEU A 101 -23.51 -44.31 -40.70
C LEU A 101 -24.52 -44.55 -41.83
N ASP A 102 -25.58 -45.32 -41.56
CA ASP A 102 -26.63 -45.59 -42.54
C ASP A 102 -27.43 -44.34 -42.88
N TYR A 103 -27.67 -43.48 -41.88
CA TYR A 103 -28.34 -42.20 -42.08
C TYR A 103 -27.51 -41.29 -43.00
N TRP A 104 -26.25 -41.01 -42.67
CA TRP A 104 -25.37 -40.15 -43.48
C TRP A 104 -25.15 -40.70 -44.89
N LYS A 105 -25.10 -42.03 -45.04
CA LYS A 105 -25.00 -42.70 -46.34
C LYS A 105 -26.22 -42.46 -47.22
N SER A 106 -27.42 -42.38 -46.61
CA SER A 106 -28.68 -42.12 -47.31
C SER A 106 -28.85 -40.66 -47.75
N GLN A 107 -28.20 -39.71 -47.08
CA GLN A 107 -28.34 -38.27 -47.34
C GLN A 107 -27.62 -37.83 -48.62
N ASP A 108 -26.42 -38.37 -48.90
CA ASP A 108 -25.65 -38.03 -50.11
C ASP A 108 -24.88 -39.26 -50.64
N PRO A 109 -25.06 -39.64 -51.91
CA PRO A 109 -24.29 -40.71 -52.56
C PRO A 109 -22.77 -40.47 -52.66
N GLN A 110 -22.32 -39.22 -52.66
CA GLN A 110 -20.90 -38.84 -52.84
C GLN A 110 -20.12 -38.78 -51.52
N THR A 111 -20.75 -39.07 -50.37
CA THR A 111 -20.06 -39.14 -49.09
C THR A 111 -19.19 -40.38 -49.01
N VAL A 112 -17.90 -40.18 -48.66
CA VAL A 112 -16.91 -41.21 -48.37
C VAL A 112 -16.69 -41.28 -46.86
N PHE A 113 -16.62 -42.49 -46.31
CA PHE A 113 -16.41 -42.73 -44.89
C PHE A 113 -14.98 -43.23 -44.66
N VAL A 114 -14.21 -42.53 -43.82
CA VAL A 114 -12.90 -43.01 -43.36
C VAL A 114 -13.10 -43.58 -41.97
N LEU A 115 -13.06 -44.89 -41.87
CA LEU A 115 -13.25 -45.63 -40.63
C LEU A 115 -11.87 -45.91 -40.03
N VAL A 116 -11.59 -45.25 -38.91
CA VAL A 116 -10.31 -45.33 -38.22
C VAL A 116 -10.43 -46.34 -37.09
N PHE A 117 -9.54 -47.32 -37.11
CA PHE A 117 -9.35 -48.25 -36.00
C PHE A 117 -7.91 -48.21 -35.52
N ASP A 118 -7.69 -48.69 -34.31
CA ASP A 118 -6.38 -48.75 -33.68
C ASP A 118 -6.23 -50.04 -32.89
N GLU A 119 -5.04 -50.30 -32.37
CA GLU A 119 -4.76 -51.50 -31.58
C GLU A 119 -5.68 -51.59 -30.35
N PRO A 120 -6.16 -52.78 -29.97
CA PRO A 120 -7.01 -52.95 -28.78
C PRO A 120 -6.28 -52.56 -27.47
N GLN A 121 -4.94 -52.56 -27.48
CA GLN A 121 -4.12 -52.12 -26.33
C GLN A 121 -4.29 -50.62 -26.05
N SER A 122 -4.65 -49.82 -27.07
CA SER A 122 -4.93 -48.38 -26.94
C SER A 122 -6.05 -48.10 -25.92
N VAL A 123 -6.97 -49.04 -25.72
CA VAL A 123 -8.06 -48.93 -24.73
C VAL A 123 -7.53 -48.76 -23.31
N PHE A 124 -6.34 -49.33 -23.05
CA PHE A 124 -5.63 -49.22 -21.79
C PHE A 124 -4.65 -48.04 -21.78
N THR A 125 -3.81 -47.90 -22.81
CA THR A 125 -2.73 -46.90 -22.80
C THR A 125 -3.24 -45.47 -23.03
N ARG A 126 -4.32 -45.26 -23.79
CA ARG A 126 -4.90 -43.92 -24.02
C ARG A 126 -5.89 -43.47 -22.97
N GLN A 127 -5.92 -44.15 -21.82
CA GLN A 127 -6.75 -43.74 -20.71
C GLN A 127 -6.23 -42.43 -20.12
N ALA A 128 -7.14 -41.48 -19.88
CA ALA A 128 -6.84 -40.38 -18.98
C ALA A 128 -6.50 -40.96 -17.61
N LEU A 129 -5.40 -40.51 -17.02
CA LEU A 129 -4.95 -40.93 -15.68
C LEU A 129 -5.98 -40.69 -14.58
N GLU A 130 -7.01 -39.89 -14.86
CA GLU A 130 -8.18 -39.68 -14.01
C GLU A 130 -9.08 -40.92 -13.86
N HIS A 131 -9.01 -41.88 -14.79
CA HIS A 131 -9.77 -43.13 -14.75
C HIS A 131 -8.95 -44.34 -14.29
N ALA A 132 -7.83 -44.09 -13.60
CA ALA A 132 -6.88 -45.08 -13.09
C ALA A 132 -7.47 -46.14 -12.15
N ASP A 133 -8.50 -45.77 -11.38
CA ASP A 133 -9.14 -46.61 -10.37
C ASP A 133 -10.31 -47.45 -10.93
N ALA A 134 -10.44 -47.54 -12.27
CA ALA A 134 -11.55 -48.25 -12.90
C ALA A 134 -11.55 -49.73 -12.51
N SER A 135 -12.68 -50.20 -11.96
CA SER A 135 -12.85 -51.58 -11.50
C SER A 135 -12.61 -52.60 -12.63
N PRO A 136 -12.31 -53.88 -12.33
CA PRO A 136 -12.15 -54.90 -13.37
C PRO A 136 -13.36 -54.99 -14.31
N GLN A 137 -14.56 -54.79 -13.78
CA GLN A 137 -15.81 -54.78 -14.54
C GLN A 137 -15.91 -53.58 -15.48
N GLU A 138 -15.44 -52.41 -15.06
CA GLU A 138 -15.39 -51.21 -15.93
C GLU A 138 -14.36 -51.37 -17.05
N GLN A 139 -13.25 -52.03 -16.79
CA GLN A 139 -12.25 -52.32 -17.82
C GLN A 139 -12.79 -53.32 -18.85
N GLU A 140 -13.43 -54.40 -18.38
CA GLU A 140 -14.13 -55.36 -19.25
C GLU A 140 -15.21 -54.65 -20.09
N ALA A 141 -16.03 -53.80 -19.47
CA ALA A 141 -17.04 -53.01 -20.15
C ALA A 141 -16.44 -52.15 -21.28
N ARG A 142 -15.28 -51.51 -21.06
CA ARG A 142 -14.61 -50.68 -22.08
C ARG A 142 -14.10 -51.51 -23.25
N ILE A 143 -13.49 -52.66 -22.99
CA ILE A 143 -13.00 -53.55 -24.05
C ILE A 143 -14.19 -54.08 -24.85
N ASN A 144 -15.27 -54.47 -24.19
CA ASN A 144 -16.49 -54.88 -24.87
C ASN A 144 -17.10 -53.73 -25.68
N GLY A 145 -17.02 -52.49 -25.19
CA GLY A 145 -17.36 -51.28 -25.94
C GLY A 145 -16.50 -51.09 -27.19
N TRP A 146 -15.18 -51.28 -27.08
CA TRP A 146 -14.25 -51.24 -28.22
C TRP A 146 -14.57 -52.34 -29.24
N VAL A 147 -14.86 -53.57 -28.78
CA VAL A 147 -15.27 -54.69 -29.65
C VAL A 147 -16.57 -54.36 -30.36
N ALA A 148 -17.58 -53.88 -29.63
CA ALA A 148 -18.87 -53.49 -30.17
C ALA A 148 -18.72 -52.38 -31.23
N TYR A 149 -17.92 -51.35 -30.94
CA TYR A 149 -17.67 -50.23 -31.83
C TYR A 149 -16.99 -50.65 -33.12
N ASN A 150 -15.86 -51.34 -33.03
CA ASN A 150 -15.12 -51.72 -34.22
C ASN A 150 -15.82 -52.83 -35.01
N SER A 151 -16.64 -53.67 -34.36
CA SER A 151 -17.54 -54.60 -35.06
C SER A 151 -18.56 -53.86 -35.91
N ALA A 152 -19.14 -52.76 -35.42
CA ALA A 152 -20.05 -51.93 -36.19
C ALA A 152 -19.35 -51.27 -37.40
N LEU A 153 -18.12 -50.76 -37.21
CA LEU A 153 -17.30 -50.23 -38.31
C LEU A 153 -17.00 -51.28 -39.37
N LEU A 154 -16.53 -52.46 -38.96
CA LEU A 154 -16.22 -53.56 -39.87
C LEU A 154 -17.45 -54.01 -40.66
N ASN A 155 -18.59 -54.18 -39.98
CA ASN A 155 -19.84 -54.56 -40.60
C ASN A 155 -20.31 -53.53 -41.63
N PHE A 156 -20.16 -52.23 -41.36
CA PHE A 156 -20.48 -51.18 -42.31
C PHE A 156 -19.53 -51.20 -43.52
N HIS A 157 -18.22 -51.36 -43.28
CA HIS A 157 -17.22 -51.45 -44.33
C HIS A 157 -17.49 -52.60 -45.30
N LEU A 158 -17.73 -53.80 -44.78
CA LEU A 158 -18.00 -55.00 -45.57
C LEU A 158 -19.27 -54.87 -46.43
N ARG A 159 -20.27 -54.12 -45.96
CA ARG A 159 -21.49 -53.85 -46.73
C ARG A 159 -21.25 -52.78 -47.81
N HIS A 160 -20.33 -51.84 -47.59
CA HIS A 160 -20.13 -50.66 -48.43
C HIS A 160 -18.66 -50.36 -48.77
N PRO A 161 -17.92 -51.31 -49.39
CA PRO A 161 -16.49 -51.15 -49.64
C PRO A 161 -16.15 -50.03 -50.63
N GLU A 162 -17.05 -49.68 -51.55
CA GLU A 162 -16.81 -48.61 -52.53
C GLU A 162 -16.82 -47.20 -51.91
N ARG A 163 -17.51 -47.05 -50.77
CA ARG A 163 -17.74 -45.75 -50.12
C ARG A 163 -17.08 -45.65 -48.76
N SER A 164 -16.36 -46.67 -48.31
CA SER A 164 -15.70 -46.68 -47.02
C SER A 164 -14.27 -47.17 -47.13
N LEU A 165 -13.38 -46.52 -46.38
CA LEU A 165 -11.98 -46.89 -46.24
C LEU A 165 -11.74 -47.25 -44.79
N LEU A 166 -11.24 -48.46 -44.56
CA LEU A 166 -10.88 -48.92 -43.22
C LEU A 166 -9.37 -48.76 -43.04
N VAL A 167 -8.95 -47.89 -42.12
CA VAL A 167 -7.54 -47.48 -41.97
C VAL A 167 -7.06 -47.60 -40.53
N HIS A 168 -5.81 -48.01 -40.37
CA HIS A 168 -5.17 -48.08 -39.06
C HIS A 168 -4.53 -46.73 -38.68
N ALA A 169 -4.83 -46.21 -37.49
CA ALA A 169 -4.37 -44.90 -37.03
C ALA A 169 -2.84 -44.71 -37.14
N ALA A 170 -2.05 -45.64 -36.61
CA ALA A 170 -0.59 -45.58 -36.67
C ALA A 170 -0.02 -45.62 -38.11
N GLN A 171 -0.71 -46.28 -39.03
CA GLN A 171 -0.27 -46.43 -40.41
C GLN A 171 -0.54 -45.17 -41.24
N VAL A 172 -1.60 -44.43 -40.90
CA VAL A 172 -1.90 -43.11 -41.50
C VAL A 172 -0.75 -42.13 -41.22
N GLN A 173 -0.22 -42.11 -40.00
CA GLN A 173 0.92 -41.26 -39.64
C GLN A 173 2.23 -41.73 -40.30
N THR A 174 2.50 -43.03 -40.29
CA THR A 174 3.76 -43.59 -40.83
C THR A 174 3.82 -43.55 -42.37
N SER A 175 2.67 -43.67 -43.04
CA SER A 175 2.58 -43.78 -44.50
C SER A 175 1.52 -42.85 -45.11
N ALA A 176 1.55 -41.58 -44.72
CA ALA A 176 0.61 -40.54 -45.14
C ALA A 176 0.42 -40.47 -46.67
N HIS A 177 1.48 -40.63 -47.46
CA HIS A 177 1.40 -40.59 -48.93
C HIS A 177 0.53 -41.72 -49.52
N SER A 178 0.69 -42.96 -49.03
CA SER A 178 -0.13 -44.10 -49.46
C SER A 178 -1.59 -43.96 -49.03
N TYR A 179 -1.82 -43.38 -47.85
CA TYR A 179 -3.15 -43.07 -47.34
C TYR A 179 -3.88 -42.04 -48.21
N LEU A 180 -3.23 -40.90 -48.50
CA LEU A 180 -3.83 -39.85 -49.32
C LEU A 180 -4.09 -40.33 -50.76
N GLN A 181 -3.24 -41.20 -51.31
CA GLN A 181 -3.49 -41.83 -52.60
C GLN A 181 -4.77 -42.67 -52.58
N GLN A 182 -4.99 -43.46 -51.54
CA GLN A 182 -6.23 -44.25 -51.42
C GLN A 182 -7.46 -43.36 -51.22
N VAL A 183 -7.38 -42.35 -50.34
CA VAL A 183 -8.51 -41.42 -50.11
C VAL A 183 -8.85 -40.65 -51.39
N SER A 184 -7.85 -40.16 -52.13
CA SER A 184 -8.08 -39.41 -53.38
C SER A 184 -8.73 -40.25 -54.49
N LEU A 185 -8.45 -41.56 -54.55
CA LEU A 185 -9.13 -42.49 -55.46
C LEU A 185 -10.65 -42.59 -55.18
N HIS A 186 -11.04 -42.54 -53.91
CA HIS A 186 -12.46 -42.63 -53.52
C HIS A 186 -13.17 -41.27 -53.57
N VAL A 187 -12.45 -40.17 -53.34
CA VAL A 187 -13.05 -38.84 -53.16
C VAL A 187 -13.09 -38.01 -54.45
N ASN A 188 -12.53 -38.48 -55.57
CA ASN A 188 -12.48 -37.72 -56.85
C ASN A 188 -11.96 -36.27 -56.65
N ALA A 189 -11.04 -36.07 -55.71
CA ALA A 189 -10.42 -34.79 -55.38
C ALA A 189 -8.92 -34.98 -55.11
N GLN A 190 -8.10 -34.01 -55.51
CA GLN A 190 -6.66 -34.05 -55.29
C GLN A 190 -6.34 -33.53 -53.88
N LEU A 191 -5.93 -34.43 -52.98
CA LEU A 191 -5.30 -34.11 -51.70
C LEU A 191 -3.78 -34.12 -51.89
N ARG A 192 -3.06 -33.12 -51.40
CA ARG A 192 -1.59 -33.01 -51.55
C ARG A 192 -0.93 -32.76 -50.21
N LEU A 193 0.21 -33.41 -49.96
CA LEU A 193 1.02 -33.13 -48.78
C LEU A 193 1.66 -31.73 -48.90
N PRO A 194 1.74 -30.94 -47.81
CA PRO A 194 2.38 -29.62 -47.81
C PRO A 194 3.86 -29.59 -48.23
N SER A 195 4.54 -30.75 -48.32
CA SER A 195 6.01 -30.83 -48.44
C SER A 195 6.58 -30.95 -49.87
N GLU A 196 5.77 -30.95 -50.93
CA GLU A 196 6.27 -31.19 -52.30
C GLU A 196 6.83 -29.96 -53.04
N GLU A 197 6.92 -28.77 -52.43
CA GLU A 197 7.50 -27.58 -53.09
C GLU A 197 9.02 -27.41 -52.89
N LEU A 198 9.71 -28.28 -52.13
CA LEU A 198 11.13 -28.07 -51.78
C LEU A 198 12.09 -29.24 -52.08
N GLN A 199 11.69 -30.23 -52.89
CA GLN A 199 12.57 -31.36 -53.26
C GLN A 199 13.04 -31.33 -54.72
N SER A 200 13.47 -30.16 -55.20
CA SER A 200 14.42 -30.09 -56.30
C SER A 200 15.65 -29.32 -55.83
N GLU A 201 16.77 -30.03 -55.76
CA GLU A 201 18.11 -29.59 -55.32
C GLU A 201 18.40 -29.70 -53.82
N VAL A 202 18.89 -30.86 -53.36
CA VAL A 202 20.26 -30.99 -52.81
C VAL A 202 20.63 -32.47 -52.74
N LYS A 203 21.86 -32.74 -53.18
CA LYS A 203 22.55 -34.03 -53.33
C LYS A 203 22.89 -34.70 -51.99
N CYS A 204 23.06 -36.02 -52.09
CA CYS A 204 23.68 -36.96 -51.16
C CYS A 204 24.87 -36.44 -50.33
N HIS A 205 24.93 -36.89 -49.06
CA HIS A 205 26.08 -37.28 -48.20
C HIS A 205 25.55 -37.18 -46.76
N ASP A 206 25.83 -38.01 -45.78
CA ASP A 206 26.53 -39.27 -45.63
C ASP A 206 26.03 -39.83 -44.29
N GLN A 207 26.15 -41.14 -44.10
CA GLN A 207 25.95 -41.78 -42.80
C GLN A 207 26.95 -41.26 -41.78
N ASP A 208 26.50 -40.85 -40.59
CA ASP A 208 27.34 -40.94 -39.40
C ASP A 208 26.50 -41.22 -38.14
N LEU A 209 26.76 -42.41 -37.60
CA LEU A 209 26.40 -42.85 -36.26
C LEU A 209 27.23 -42.05 -35.25
N SER A 210 26.62 -41.16 -34.47
CA SER A 210 27.18 -40.80 -33.17
C SER A 210 26.13 -40.33 -32.17
N HIS A 211 26.16 -41.04 -31.04
CA HIS A 211 25.77 -40.67 -29.68
C HIS A 211 24.40 -40.04 -29.41
N GLY A 212 23.62 -40.80 -28.63
CA GLY A 212 22.45 -40.32 -27.93
C GLY A 212 22.78 -39.19 -26.98
N GLU A 213 22.35 -37.99 -27.36
CA GLU A 213 21.96 -36.96 -26.43
C GLU A 213 20.44 -36.99 -26.32
N ILE A 214 19.96 -37.30 -25.12
CA ILE A 214 18.56 -37.13 -24.73
C ILE A 214 18.32 -35.62 -24.70
N LEU A 215 17.93 -35.08 -25.84
CA LEU A 215 17.36 -33.75 -25.98
C LEU A 215 15.95 -33.78 -25.37
N LEU A 216 15.86 -33.37 -24.11
CA LEU A 216 14.62 -32.89 -23.51
C LEU A 216 14.25 -31.57 -24.22
N GLY A 217 13.57 -31.70 -25.36
CA GLY A 217 12.93 -30.59 -26.05
C GLY A 217 11.73 -30.12 -25.24
N THR A 218 11.94 -29.08 -24.45
CA THR A 218 10.87 -28.17 -24.02
C THR A 218 10.52 -27.28 -25.19
N ASP A 219 9.43 -27.60 -25.89
CA ASP A 219 8.50 -26.66 -26.54
C ASP A 219 7.78 -27.34 -27.70
N THR A 220 6.53 -27.74 -27.46
CA THR A 220 5.44 -27.55 -28.43
C THR A 220 4.14 -27.48 -27.64
N GLY A 221 3.54 -26.29 -27.60
CA GLY A 221 2.19 -26.06 -27.12
C GLY A 221 1.19 -26.79 -28.02
N GLY A 222 0.75 -27.94 -27.55
CA GLY A 222 -0.46 -28.63 -27.97
C GLY A 222 -0.93 -29.38 -26.73
N GLU A 223 -2.22 -29.33 -26.44
CA GLU A 223 -2.82 -30.03 -25.29
C GLU A 223 -2.59 -31.54 -25.43
N GLN A 224 -1.44 -32.02 -24.98
CA GLN A 224 -1.14 -33.45 -24.89
C GLN A 224 -2.09 -34.01 -23.84
N LYS A 225 -3.23 -34.54 -24.29
CA LYS A 225 -3.95 -35.60 -23.59
C LYS A 225 -2.87 -36.62 -23.20
N GLN A 226 -2.61 -36.71 -21.90
CA GLN A 226 -1.49 -37.44 -21.31
C GLN A 226 -1.70 -38.96 -21.48
N ALA A 227 -1.53 -39.45 -22.70
CA ALA A 227 -1.65 -40.86 -23.04
C ALA A 227 -0.37 -41.60 -22.66
N MET A 228 -0.53 -42.81 -22.10
CA MET A 228 0.56 -43.73 -21.74
C MET A 228 1.22 -44.42 -22.93
N ASP A 229 0.83 -44.04 -24.14
CA ASP A 229 1.17 -44.73 -25.39
C ASP A 229 2.65 -44.86 -25.65
N GLY A 230 3.49 -43.93 -25.15
CA GLY A 230 4.94 -43.99 -25.32
C GLY A 230 5.68 -44.86 -24.30
N ASN A 231 5.00 -45.39 -23.27
CA ASN A 231 5.66 -46.12 -22.20
C ASN A 231 5.71 -47.63 -22.49
N ALA A 232 6.90 -48.16 -22.74
CA ALA A 232 7.12 -49.58 -23.05
C ALA A 232 6.58 -50.54 -21.96
N LEU A 233 6.62 -50.13 -20.68
CA LEU A 233 6.03 -50.93 -19.60
C LEU A 233 4.49 -50.91 -19.65
N ALA A 234 3.90 -49.77 -20.03
CA ALA A 234 2.45 -49.65 -20.20
C ALA A 234 1.96 -50.51 -21.36
N GLN A 235 2.64 -50.45 -22.50
CA GLN A 235 2.34 -51.29 -23.66
C GLN A 235 2.46 -52.77 -23.31
N TRP A 236 3.52 -53.18 -22.61
CA TRP A 236 3.69 -54.57 -22.19
C TRP A 236 2.61 -55.03 -21.21
N LEU A 237 2.27 -54.23 -20.20
CA LEU A 237 1.20 -54.56 -19.25
C LEU A 237 -0.17 -54.62 -19.93
N ALA A 238 -0.46 -53.70 -20.86
CA ALA A 238 -1.68 -53.69 -21.66
C ALA A 238 -1.78 -54.95 -22.55
N GLN A 239 -0.68 -55.37 -23.18
CA GLN A 239 -0.62 -56.61 -23.94
C GLN A 239 -0.91 -57.84 -23.07
N GLN A 240 -0.42 -57.85 -21.83
CA GLN A 240 -0.69 -58.94 -20.88
C GLN A 240 -2.16 -58.98 -20.41
N LEU A 241 -2.82 -57.83 -20.28
CA LEU A 241 -4.26 -57.75 -19.98
C LEU A 241 -5.12 -58.21 -21.16
N LEU A 242 -4.68 -57.92 -22.40
CA LEU A 242 -5.41 -58.30 -23.60
C LEU A 242 -5.53 -59.83 -23.78
N GLU A 243 -4.61 -60.61 -23.21
CA GLU A 243 -4.70 -62.08 -23.20
C GLU A 243 -5.99 -62.61 -22.53
N GLU A 244 -6.64 -61.82 -21.68
CA GLU A 244 -7.91 -62.17 -21.04
C GLU A 244 -9.13 -61.96 -21.96
N TYR A 245 -8.94 -61.30 -23.11
CA TYR A 245 -10.00 -60.90 -24.04
C TYR A 245 -9.71 -61.37 -25.48
N PRO A 246 -9.77 -62.68 -25.76
CA PRO A 246 -9.44 -63.23 -27.08
C PRO A 246 -10.31 -62.65 -28.21
N GLN A 247 -11.56 -62.30 -27.91
CA GLN A 247 -12.52 -61.70 -28.86
C GLN A 247 -12.00 -60.37 -29.45
N ALA A 248 -11.31 -59.55 -28.64
CA ALA A 248 -10.76 -58.28 -29.11
C ALA A 248 -9.59 -58.49 -30.08
N THR A 249 -8.74 -59.49 -29.80
CA THR A 249 -7.63 -59.88 -30.68
C THR A 249 -8.14 -60.46 -32.00
N GLU A 250 -9.12 -61.37 -31.96
CA GLU A 250 -9.73 -61.93 -33.16
C GLU A 250 -10.37 -60.84 -34.04
N LEU A 251 -11.10 -59.90 -33.44
CA LEU A 251 -11.69 -58.78 -34.17
C LEU A 251 -10.60 -57.88 -34.78
N TYR A 252 -9.52 -57.60 -34.03
CA TYR A 252 -8.40 -56.82 -34.55
C TYR A 252 -7.74 -57.47 -35.77
N GLU A 253 -7.55 -58.79 -35.75
CA GLU A 253 -7.05 -59.53 -36.92
C GLU A 253 -8.00 -59.43 -38.12
N GLN A 254 -9.31 -59.51 -37.89
CA GLN A 254 -10.32 -59.33 -38.94
C GLN A 254 -10.29 -57.90 -39.52
N LEU A 255 -10.17 -56.87 -38.67
CA LEU A 255 -10.01 -55.48 -39.09
C LEU A 255 -8.75 -55.30 -39.93
N GLN A 256 -7.62 -55.85 -39.49
CA GLN A 256 -6.36 -55.81 -40.24
C GLN A 256 -6.47 -56.53 -41.59
N ALA A 257 -7.15 -57.68 -41.64
CA ALA A 257 -7.37 -58.40 -42.89
C ALA A 257 -8.27 -57.65 -43.87
N ALA A 258 -9.26 -56.90 -43.37
CA ALA A 258 -10.17 -56.09 -44.18
C ALA A 258 -9.67 -54.67 -44.45
N ALA A 259 -8.62 -54.21 -43.76
CA ALA A 259 -8.12 -52.85 -43.85
C ALA A 259 -7.57 -52.53 -45.25
N SER A 260 -7.87 -51.34 -45.74
CA SER A 260 -7.28 -50.78 -46.96
C SER A 260 -5.79 -50.45 -46.75
N LEU A 261 -5.41 -50.15 -45.51
CA LEU A 261 -4.03 -49.96 -45.05
C LEU A 261 -3.79 -50.72 -43.74
N PRO A 262 -3.41 -52.01 -43.82
CA PRO A 262 -3.03 -52.76 -42.64
C PRO A 262 -1.66 -52.32 -42.12
N GLN A 263 -1.50 -52.35 -40.80
CA GLN A 263 -0.20 -52.18 -40.17
C GLN A 263 0.56 -53.50 -40.30
N ARG A 264 1.72 -53.49 -40.97
CA ARG A 264 2.61 -54.68 -41.03
C ARG A 264 3.33 -54.84 -39.69
N SER A 265 2.63 -55.28 -38.66
CA SER A 265 3.24 -55.67 -37.40
C SER A 265 3.74 -57.10 -37.49
N GLN A 266 5.03 -57.32 -37.19
CA GLN A 266 5.60 -58.65 -37.05
C GLN A 266 4.79 -59.42 -35.99
N THR A 267 4.12 -60.46 -36.43
CA THR A 267 3.47 -61.47 -35.60
C THR A 267 4.40 -61.88 -34.45
N GLN A 268 4.06 -61.51 -33.21
CA GLN A 268 4.45 -62.31 -32.06
C GLN A 268 3.54 -63.54 -32.04
N THR A 269 3.90 -64.51 -32.88
CA THR A 269 3.43 -65.89 -32.76
C THR A 269 3.74 -66.43 -31.36
N GLY A 270 2.68 -66.76 -30.64
CA GLY A 270 2.65 -67.89 -29.71
C GLY A 270 3.22 -67.67 -28.32
N ARG A 271 2.36 -67.25 -27.38
CA ARG A 271 2.29 -67.89 -26.05
C ARG A 271 0.83 -68.02 -25.61
N GLN A 272 0.17 -69.09 -26.06
CA GLN A 272 -0.96 -69.66 -25.31
C GLN A 272 -0.40 -70.23 -24.01
N LEU A 273 -0.33 -69.41 -22.96
CA LEU A 273 -0.28 -69.88 -21.60
C LEU A 273 -1.70 -69.74 -21.06
N VAL A 274 -2.34 -70.88 -20.79
CA VAL A 274 -3.64 -70.95 -20.10
C VAL A 274 -3.47 -70.24 -18.76
N ALA A 275 -3.88 -68.98 -18.70
CA ALA A 275 -3.80 -68.19 -17.49
C ALA A 275 -4.84 -68.72 -16.51
N SER A 276 -4.38 -69.24 -15.36
CA SER A 276 -5.29 -69.51 -14.25
C SER A 276 -5.93 -68.19 -13.79
N SER A 277 -7.18 -68.20 -13.33
CA SER A 277 -7.89 -66.98 -12.84
C SER A 277 -7.12 -66.18 -11.77
N VAL A 278 -6.18 -66.82 -11.08
CA VAL A 278 -5.27 -66.19 -10.11
C VAL A 278 -4.23 -65.29 -10.78
N GLN A 279 -3.76 -65.64 -11.99
CA GLN A 279 -2.81 -64.84 -12.76
C GLN A 279 -3.48 -63.59 -13.36
N ALA A 280 -4.75 -63.69 -13.73
CA ALA A 280 -5.53 -62.56 -14.25
C ALA A 280 -5.66 -61.42 -13.23
N ASN A 281 -6.07 -61.74 -12.00
CA ASN A 281 -6.20 -60.74 -10.95
C ASN A 281 -4.85 -60.06 -10.60
N ARG A 282 -3.72 -60.78 -10.73
CA ARG A 282 -2.37 -60.20 -10.55
C ARG A 282 -1.98 -59.24 -11.67
N ARG A 283 -2.38 -59.52 -12.92
CA ARG A 283 -2.15 -58.63 -14.07
C ARG A 283 -2.91 -57.32 -13.90
N TYR A 284 -4.18 -57.40 -13.49
CA TYR A 284 -4.98 -56.23 -13.17
C TYR A 284 -4.37 -55.40 -12.02
N GLN A 285 -3.94 -56.05 -10.93
CA GLN A 285 -3.27 -55.34 -9.81
C GLN A 285 -1.95 -54.69 -10.23
N ALA A 286 -1.20 -55.31 -11.14
CA ALA A 286 0.02 -54.73 -11.68
C ALA A 286 -0.29 -53.48 -12.53
N TRP A 287 -1.33 -53.54 -13.35
CA TRP A 287 -1.80 -52.38 -14.13
C TRP A 287 -2.28 -51.24 -13.22
N SER A 288 -3.20 -51.52 -12.28
CA SER A 288 -3.75 -50.48 -11.41
C SER A 288 -2.68 -49.83 -10.53
N SER A 289 -1.74 -50.60 -9.98
CA SER A 289 -0.63 -50.05 -9.19
C SER A 289 0.31 -49.18 -10.03
N PHE A 290 0.57 -49.56 -11.27
CA PHE A 290 1.38 -48.79 -12.21
C PHE A 290 0.71 -47.48 -12.62
N VAL A 291 -0.59 -47.50 -12.97
CA VAL A 291 -1.33 -46.29 -13.33
C VAL A 291 -1.44 -45.36 -12.11
N ALA A 292 -1.71 -45.89 -10.91
CA ALA A 292 -1.72 -45.11 -9.67
C ALA A 292 -0.35 -44.45 -9.38
N GLN A 293 0.74 -45.18 -9.60
CA GLN A 293 2.09 -44.64 -9.46
C GLN A 293 2.36 -43.50 -10.45
N GLN A 294 1.90 -43.65 -11.70
CA GLN A 294 2.09 -42.61 -12.71
C GLN A 294 1.25 -41.36 -12.40
N ALA A 295 -0.02 -41.53 -11.97
CA ALA A 295 -0.88 -40.43 -11.57
C ALA A 295 -0.26 -39.65 -10.38
N ALA A 296 0.30 -40.36 -9.40
CA ALA A 296 1.03 -39.75 -8.29
C ALA A 296 2.29 -39.00 -8.76
N MET A 297 3.02 -39.56 -9.73
CA MET A 297 4.21 -38.91 -10.31
C MET A 297 3.85 -37.62 -11.05
N GLN A 298 2.75 -37.61 -11.80
CA GLN A 298 2.27 -36.40 -12.47
C GLN A 298 1.76 -35.35 -11.50
N ALA A 299 0.99 -35.73 -10.48
CA ALA A 299 0.57 -34.81 -9.43
C ALA A 299 1.78 -34.18 -8.73
N HIS A 300 2.84 -34.97 -8.52
CA HIS A 300 4.10 -34.46 -7.98
C HIS A 300 4.80 -33.51 -8.96
N ALA A 301 4.88 -33.83 -10.25
CA ALA A 301 5.46 -32.95 -11.27
C ALA A 301 4.70 -31.62 -11.39
N GLN A 302 3.37 -31.64 -11.40
CA GLN A 302 2.54 -30.44 -11.37
C GLN A 302 2.78 -29.60 -10.11
N ARG A 303 2.93 -30.25 -8.96
CA ARG A 303 3.26 -29.57 -7.70
C ARG A 303 4.64 -28.91 -7.76
N LEU A 304 5.65 -29.54 -8.38
CA LEU A 304 6.96 -28.94 -8.58
C LEU A 304 6.88 -27.71 -9.49
N LEU A 305 6.09 -27.78 -10.57
CA LEU A 305 5.86 -26.62 -11.45
C LEU A 305 5.16 -25.46 -10.73
N GLN A 306 4.16 -25.76 -9.89
CA GLN A 306 3.50 -24.75 -9.05
C GLN A 306 4.47 -24.11 -8.06
N LEU A 307 5.29 -24.91 -7.38
CA LEU A 307 6.33 -24.43 -6.48
C LEU A 307 7.37 -23.56 -7.21
N GLY A 308 7.74 -23.91 -8.44
CA GLY A 308 8.60 -23.10 -9.29
C GLY A 308 8.01 -21.71 -9.55
N LYS A 309 6.73 -21.65 -9.94
CA LYS A 309 6.01 -20.38 -10.13
C LYS A 309 5.92 -19.55 -8.84
N GLU A 310 5.65 -20.19 -7.70
CA GLU A 310 5.62 -19.50 -6.41
C GLU A 310 7.00 -18.94 -6.01
N LEU A 311 8.09 -19.66 -6.31
CA LEU A 311 9.46 -19.19 -6.08
C LEU A 311 9.79 -17.98 -6.96
N ASP A 312 9.39 -18.00 -8.24
CA ASP A 312 9.58 -16.87 -9.15
C ASP A 312 8.81 -15.62 -8.70
N GLU A 313 7.57 -15.78 -8.25
CA GLU A 313 6.77 -14.68 -7.68
C GLU A 313 7.41 -14.10 -6.42
N GLN A 314 7.95 -14.96 -5.53
CA GLN A 314 8.66 -14.51 -4.34
C GLN A 314 9.95 -13.76 -4.69
N ALA A 315 10.71 -14.24 -5.68
CA ALA A 315 11.92 -13.57 -6.15
C ALA A 315 11.60 -12.17 -6.71
N GLN A 316 10.55 -12.05 -7.52
CA GLN A 316 10.07 -10.75 -8.02
C GLN A 316 9.65 -9.82 -6.88
N GLN A 317 8.95 -10.34 -5.86
CA GLN A 317 8.55 -9.55 -4.70
C GLN A 317 9.75 -9.06 -3.89
N LEU A 318 10.79 -9.88 -3.75
CA LEU A 318 12.04 -9.48 -3.08
C LEU A 318 12.75 -8.37 -3.87
N GLN A 319 12.88 -8.50 -5.19
CA GLN A 319 13.47 -7.45 -6.04
C GLN A 319 12.70 -6.12 -5.93
N GLN A 320 11.36 -6.16 -5.91
CA GLN A 320 10.56 -4.95 -5.71
C GLN A 320 10.81 -4.30 -4.35
N ARG A 321 10.98 -5.09 -3.29
CA ARG A 321 11.30 -4.58 -1.95
C ARG A 321 12.70 -3.99 -1.88
N GLU A 322 13.69 -4.63 -2.49
CA GLU A 322 15.05 -4.09 -2.58
C GLU A 322 15.05 -2.74 -3.30
N TRP A 323 14.32 -2.61 -4.41
CA TRP A 323 14.17 -1.34 -5.11
C TRP A 323 13.51 -0.27 -4.23
N GLN A 324 12.47 -0.62 -3.45
CA GLN A 324 11.84 0.31 -2.50
C GLN A 324 12.80 0.76 -1.39
N ILE A 325 13.61 -0.14 -0.85
CA ILE A 325 14.62 0.17 0.16
C ILE A 325 15.66 1.14 -0.42
N GLU A 326 16.11 0.90 -1.64
CA GLU A 326 17.07 1.79 -2.31
C GLU A 326 16.50 3.20 -2.53
N GLN A 327 15.23 3.32 -2.95
CA GLN A 327 14.55 4.61 -3.04
C GLN A 327 14.46 5.32 -1.68
N LEU A 328 14.10 4.59 -0.63
CA LEU A 328 14.05 5.15 0.73
C LEU A 328 15.42 5.63 1.19
N ASN A 329 16.48 4.85 0.95
CA ASN A 329 17.86 5.24 1.27
C ASN A 329 18.27 6.53 0.55
N GLN A 330 17.96 6.66 -0.75
CA GLN A 330 18.26 7.86 -1.53
C GLN A 330 17.48 9.08 -1.02
N THR A 331 16.20 8.91 -0.66
CA THR A 331 15.40 10.01 -0.08
C THR A 331 15.93 10.42 1.30
N GLY A 332 16.33 9.46 2.13
CA GLY A 332 16.98 9.71 3.42
C GLY A 332 18.30 10.47 3.27
N ALA A 333 19.15 10.08 2.32
CA ALA A 333 20.41 10.76 2.04
C ALA A 333 20.18 12.22 1.60
N LYS A 334 19.21 12.47 0.70
CA LYS A 334 18.83 13.84 0.28
C LYS A 334 18.27 14.67 1.45
N ALA A 335 17.48 14.07 2.33
CA ALA A 335 16.96 14.75 3.52
C ALA A 335 18.09 15.14 4.49
N LEU A 336 19.07 14.25 4.69
CA LEU A 336 20.24 14.53 5.52
C LEU A 336 21.09 15.69 4.96
N GLN A 337 21.33 15.70 3.65
CA GLN A 337 22.05 16.81 3.00
C GLN A 337 21.34 18.16 3.21
N ARG A 338 20.01 18.20 3.03
CA ARG A 338 19.21 19.41 3.29
C ARG A 338 19.30 19.86 4.74
N ALA A 339 19.28 18.93 5.69
CA ALA A 339 19.42 19.25 7.11
C ALA A 339 20.80 19.86 7.41
N GLN A 340 21.88 19.29 6.85
CA GLN A 340 23.23 19.82 7.01
C GLN A 340 23.39 21.22 6.37
N GLU A 341 22.78 21.46 5.21
CA GLU A 341 22.76 22.80 4.58
C GLU A 341 22.01 23.82 5.45
N GLN A 342 20.86 23.42 6.02
CA GLN A 342 20.11 24.27 6.94
C GLN A 342 20.91 24.61 8.21
N GLU A 343 21.61 23.64 8.80
CA GLU A 343 22.49 23.88 9.95
C GLU A 343 23.62 24.85 9.60
N ARG A 344 24.25 24.72 8.43
CA ARG A 344 25.27 25.67 7.96
C ARG A 344 24.71 27.08 7.79
N LEU A 345 23.51 27.22 7.22
CA LEU A 345 22.85 28.51 7.05
C LEU A 345 22.50 29.14 8.41
N LEU A 346 22.02 28.34 9.37
CA LEU A 346 21.72 28.81 10.72
C LEU A 346 23.00 29.24 11.45
N ALA A 347 24.09 28.48 11.32
CA ALA A 347 25.39 28.85 11.88
C ALA A 347 25.91 30.17 11.28
N ALA A 348 25.82 30.35 9.96
CA ALA A 348 26.21 31.60 9.30
C ALA A 348 25.37 32.80 9.78
N LYS A 349 24.04 32.65 9.87
CA LYS A 349 23.16 33.69 10.44
C LYS A 349 23.48 34.00 11.89
N ALA A 350 23.83 33.00 12.69
CA ALA A 350 24.22 33.22 14.08
C ALA A 350 25.52 34.05 14.18
N THR A 351 26.50 33.79 13.32
CA THR A 351 27.72 34.61 13.26
C THR A 351 27.46 36.04 12.81
N GLU A 352 26.56 36.25 11.84
CA GLU A 352 26.14 37.58 11.38
C GLU A 352 25.39 38.36 12.47
N LEU A 353 24.50 37.69 13.22
CA LEU A 353 23.82 38.29 14.37
C LEU A 353 24.81 38.67 15.49
N GLN A 354 25.86 37.87 15.69
CA GLN A 354 26.92 38.22 16.64
C GLN A 354 27.74 39.42 16.17
N SER A 355 28.14 39.49 14.89
CA SER A 355 28.92 40.63 14.38
C SER A 355 28.11 41.92 14.44
N THR A 356 26.85 41.89 13.99
CA THR A 356 25.92 43.04 14.09
C THR A 356 25.65 43.42 15.55
N GLY A 357 25.55 42.45 16.46
CA GLY A 357 25.45 42.69 17.90
C GLY A 357 26.67 43.41 18.46
N GLN A 358 27.88 43.02 18.05
CA GLN A 358 29.13 43.69 18.42
C GLN A 358 29.22 45.10 17.86
N GLU A 359 28.86 45.31 16.59
CA GLU A 359 28.79 46.63 15.95
C GLU A 359 27.83 47.55 16.71
N ASN A 360 26.63 47.06 17.03
CA ASN A 360 25.65 47.82 17.81
C ASN A 360 26.18 48.20 19.20
N GLN A 361 26.86 47.29 19.90
CA GLN A 361 27.49 47.62 21.19
C GLN A 361 28.57 48.70 21.05
N LEU A 362 29.34 48.66 19.97
CA LEU A 362 30.41 49.62 19.71
C LEU A 362 29.82 51.00 19.38
N LEU A 363 28.76 51.06 18.56
CA LEU A 363 27.98 52.27 18.30
C LEU A 363 27.40 52.86 19.59
N LEU A 364 26.87 52.01 20.48
CA LEU A 364 26.29 52.44 21.75
C LEU A 364 27.35 53.04 22.68
N LYS A 365 28.56 52.47 22.72
CA LYS A 365 29.71 53.05 23.42
C LYS A 365 30.15 54.39 22.81
N GLN A 366 30.19 54.49 21.49
CA GLN A 366 30.52 55.75 20.80
C GLN A 366 29.47 56.83 21.12
N LEU A 367 28.18 56.48 21.12
CA LEU A 367 27.10 57.39 21.50
C LEU A 367 27.27 57.90 22.93
N HIS A 368 27.55 57.03 23.90
CA HIS A 368 27.81 57.43 25.28
C HIS A 368 29.02 58.36 25.39
N LYS A 369 30.11 58.06 24.68
CA LYS A 369 31.28 58.95 24.67
C LYS A 369 30.93 60.34 24.12
N VAL A 370 30.15 60.41 23.05
CA VAL A 370 29.69 61.69 22.49
C VAL A 370 28.78 62.42 23.49
N GLN A 371 27.91 61.71 24.20
CA GLN A 371 27.07 62.30 25.26
C GLN A 371 27.95 62.89 26.39
N GLU A 372 28.93 62.14 26.89
CA GLU A 372 29.86 62.63 27.93
C GLU A 372 30.65 63.87 27.46
N GLU A 373 31.14 63.86 26.21
CA GLU A 373 31.84 65.01 25.63
C GLU A 373 30.92 66.24 25.51
N LEU A 374 29.66 66.05 25.12
CA LEU A 374 28.66 67.11 25.05
C LEU A 374 28.32 67.66 26.44
N GLU A 375 28.13 66.80 27.44
CA GLU A 375 27.89 67.19 28.83
C GLU A 375 29.06 67.99 29.40
N SER A 376 30.29 67.52 29.15
CA SER A 376 31.51 68.22 29.56
C SER A 376 31.59 69.63 28.93
N ARG A 377 31.35 69.74 27.61
CA ARG A 377 31.31 71.04 26.92
C ARG A 377 30.21 71.94 27.45
N TYR A 378 29.03 71.38 27.76
CA TYR A 378 27.92 72.13 28.34
C TYR A 378 28.26 72.66 29.73
N LEU A 379 28.86 71.83 30.59
CA LEU A 379 29.32 72.23 31.92
C LEU A 379 30.39 73.32 31.86
N GLN A 380 31.36 73.19 30.93
CA GLN A 380 32.38 74.21 30.68
C GLN A 380 31.76 75.53 30.23
N ALA A 381 30.81 75.50 29.28
CA ALA A 381 30.10 76.70 28.83
C ALA A 381 29.35 77.37 30.00
N ARG A 382 28.68 76.59 30.85
CA ARG A 382 27.98 77.10 32.05
C ARG A 382 28.93 77.69 33.09
N GLN A 383 30.13 77.10 33.27
CA GLN A 383 31.16 77.66 34.14
C GLN A 383 31.71 78.98 33.60
N GLN A 384 31.95 79.06 32.29
CA GLN A 384 32.38 80.30 31.63
C GLN A 384 31.31 81.39 31.77
N GLU A 385 30.03 81.07 31.62
CA GLU A 385 28.92 82.01 31.83
C GLU A 385 28.89 82.55 33.27
N LYS A 386 29.07 81.68 34.27
CA LYS A 386 29.21 82.10 35.68
C LYS A 386 30.43 82.99 35.91
N ALA A 387 31.59 82.64 35.33
CA ALA A 387 32.81 83.43 35.44
C ALA A 387 32.64 84.82 34.82
N LEU A 388 31.96 84.92 33.68
CA LEU A 388 31.60 86.21 33.05
C LEU A 388 30.68 87.03 33.96
N ALA A 389 29.69 86.40 34.61
CA ALA A 389 28.80 87.08 35.56
C ALA A 389 29.55 87.57 36.82
N GLU A 390 30.52 86.80 37.32
CA GLU A 390 31.39 87.23 38.42
C GLU A 390 32.33 88.36 38.00
N LEU A 391 32.88 88.33 36.80
CA LEU A 391 33.68 89.42 36.23
C LEU A 391 32.86 90.71 36.13
N HIS A 392 31.58 90.60 35.76
CA HIS A 392 30.63 91.72 35.80
C HIS A 392 30.41 92.27 37.21
N LYS A 393 30.31 91.42 38.24
CA LYS A 393 30.21 91.86 39.65
C LYS A 393 31.48 92.57 40.12
N VAL A 394 32.65 91.98 39.89
CA VAL A 394 33.94 92.58 40.27
C VAL A 394 34.14 93.94 39.58
N LYS A 395 33.74 94.06 38.32
CA LYS A 395 33.76 95.35 37.60
C LYS A 395 32.86 96.41 38.25
N ASN A 396 31.69 96.02 38.76
CA ASN A 396 30.79 96.93 39.46
C ASN A 396 31.33 97.31 40.85
N ASP A 397 31.89 96.36 41.59
CA ASP A 397 32.51 96.61 42.90
C ASP A 397 33.73 97.53 42.77
N LEU A 398 34.53 97.36 41.71
CA LEU A 398 35.67 98.23 41.43
C LEU A 398 35.24 99.68 41.15
N LYS A 399 34.12 99.88 40.42
CA LYS A 399 33.52 101.22 40.23
C LYS A 399 33.08 101.83 41.56
N ALA A 400 32.39 101.06 42.41
CA ALA A 400 31.95 101.53 43.72
C ALA A 400 33.12 101.87 44.67
N ALA A 401 34.21 101.09 44.62
CA ALA A 401 35.43 101.37 45.38
C ALA A 401 36.12 102.65 44.88
N GLN A 402 36.11 102.89 43.58
CA GLN A 402 36.68 104.09 42.97
C GLN A 402 35.88 105.36 43.35
N GLU A 403 34.55 105.28 43.40
CA GLU A 403 33.69 106.34 43.94
C GLU A 403 33.99 106.62 45.42
N LYS A 404 34.16 105.58 46.24
CA LYS A 404 34.55 105.74 47.66
C LYS A 404 35.93 106.38 47.83
N ALA A 405 36.89 106.07 46.96
CA ALA A 405 38.22 106.68 47.00
C ALA A 405 38.16 108.18 46.69
N THR A 406 37.31 108.60 45.74
CA THR A 406 37.09 110.03 45.44
C THR A 406 36.42 110.77 46.61
N ALA A 407 35.49 110.12 47.32
CA ALA A 407 34.86 110.70 48.52
C ALA A 407 35.85 110.88 49.68
N LEU A 408 36.79 109.95 49.87
CA LEU A 408 37.84 110.08 50.90
C LEU A 408 38.85 111.19 50.59
N GLN A 409 39.13 111.46 49.32
CA GLN A 409 39.97 112.61 48.94
C GLN A 409 39.30 113.96 49.25
N ALA A 410 37.97 114.06 49.11
CA ALA A 410 37.22 115.27 49.49
C ALA A 410 37.27 115.54 51.00
N ILE A 411 37.12 114.50 51.83
CA ILE A 411 37.23 114.59 53.30
C ILE A 411 38.66 115.00 53.73
N GLY A 412 39.68 114.55 52.98
CA GLY A 412 41.08 114.96 53.22
C GLY A 412 41.33 116.46 53.00
N GLN A 413 40.64 117.07 52.04
CA GLN A 413 40.74 118.51 51.78
C GLN A 413 40.04 119.34 52.87
N GLU A 414 38.88 118.90 53.35
CA GLU A 414 38.17 119.57 54.47
C GLU A 414 39.01 119.58 55.76
N LYS A 415 39.70 118.47 56.06
CA LYS A 415 40.59 118.39 57.23
C LYS A 415 41.74 119.41 57.19
N GLN A 416 42.36 119.62 56.02
CA GLN A 416 43.45 120.59 55.85
C GLN A 416 42.99 122.04 56.03
N THR A 417 41.75 122.36 55.65
CA THR A 417 41.18 123.71 55.87
C THR A 417 40.93 124.02 57.34
N LEU A 418 40.53 123.01 58.14
CA LEU A 418 40.32 123.16 59.59
C LEU A 418 41.63 123.32 60.36
N GLU A 419 42.71 122.64 59.96
CA GLU A 419 44.04 122.79 60.59
C GLU A 419 44.64 124.19 60.34
N GLN A 420 44.40 124.80 59.18
CA GLN A 420 44.82 126.18 58.90
C GLN A 420 44.05 127.24 59.70
N GLN A 421 42.79 126.96 60.06
CA GLN A 421 41.99 127.85 60.92
C GLN A 421 42.46 127.81 62.38
N LEU A 422 42.90 126.65 62.87
CA LEU A 422 43.40 126.46 64.23
C LEU A 422 44.70 127.24 64.49
N LEU A 423 45.58 127.34 63.49
CA LEU A 423 46.87 128.04 63.59
C LEU A 423 46.71 129.57 63.70
N LYS A 424 45.69 130.14 63.04
CA LYS A 424 45.35 131.57 63.11
C LYS A 424 44.82 132.00 64.48
N VAL A 425 44.07 131.13 65.15
CA VAL A 425 43.52 131.40 66.50
C VAL A 425 44.62 131.31 67.56
N GLN A 426 45.59 130.43 67.40
CA GLN A 426 46.74 130.32 68.32
C GLN A 426 47.69 131.53 68.26
N GLN A 427 47.82 132.19 67.10
CA GLN A 427 48.62 133.42 66.96
C GLN A 427 47.95 134.68 67.53
N GLN A 428 46.61 134.74 67.56
CA GLN A 428 45.87 135.87 68.14
C GLN A 428 45.78 135.83 69.69
N LEU A 429 46.09 134.68 70.28
CA LEU A 429 46.13 134.47 71.74
C LEU A 429 47.47 134.89 72.39
N ALA A 430 48.54 135.11 71.61
CA ALA A 430 49.87 135.44 72.14
C ALA A 430 50.09 136.96 72.37
N ASP A 431 49.40 137.84 71.64
CA ASP A 431 49.70 139.28 71.63
C ASP A 431 48.73 140.16 72.45
N SER A 432 47.72 139.59 73.12
CA SER A 432 46.67 140.39 73.79
C SER A 432 46.43 140.09 75.28
N LYS A 433 47.43 139.61 76.04
CA LYS A 433 47.33 139.57 77.52
C LYS A 433 48.67 139.60 78.28
N ALA A 434 49.58 140.46 77.81
CA ALA A 434 50.66 141.06 78.60
C ALA A 434 50.24 142.38 79.29
N GLN A 435 48.93 142.59 79.52
CA GLN A 435 48.41 143.74 80.24
C GLN A 435 47.36 143.32 81.28
N ALA A 436 47.64 143.71 82.54
CA ALA A 436 46.82 143.69 83.75
C ALA A 436 46.55 142.30 84.37
N GLN A 437 47.24 141.90 85.45
CA GLN A 437 47.09 142.34 86.84
C GLN A 437 45.64 142.34 87.40
N GLN A 438 45.58 141.75 88.60
CA GLN A 438 44.62 141.96 89.68
C GLN A 438 43.34 141.11 89.72
N ALA A 439 43.27 140.34 90.82
CA ALA A 439 42.09 139.96 91.59
C ALA A 439 41.05 139.08 90.86
N GLU A 440 40.29 138.18 91.46
CA GLU A 440 40.07 137.62 92.79
C GLU A 440 39.06 136.47 92.50
N LYS A 441 38.98 135.48 93.40
CA LYS A 441 37.74 134.80 93.88
C LYS A 441 36.60 134.54 92.86
N THR A 442 35.93 133.40 92.78
CA THR A 442 35.73 132.18 93.58
C THR A 442 34.62 131.41 92.85
N GLN A 443 34.52 130.10 93.14
CA GLN A 443 33.30 129.27 93.08
C GLN A 443 32.73 128.89 91.70
N ALA A 444 32.67 127.59 91.39
CA ALA A 444 31.58 126.63 91.71
C ALA A 444 30.35 126.88 90.79
N GLU A 445 29.79 125.90 90.08
CA GLU A 445 29.28 124.64 90.59
C GLU A 445 29.38 123.42 89.62
N MET A 446 29.37 122.25 90.26
CA MET A 446 28.98 120.89 89.85
C MET A 446 27.55 120.80 89.21
N PRO A 447 26.96 119.62 88.93
CA PRO A 447 27.37 118.40 88.20
C PRO A 447 26.20 117.84 87.33
N ARG A 448 26.34 116.64 86.73
CA ARG A 448 25.33 115.56 86.93
C ARG A 448 25.80 114.17 86.46
N VAL A 449 25.88 113.29 87.43
CA VAL A 449 25.97 111.82 87.35
C VAL A 449 24.55 111.23 87.31
N ARG A 450 24.37 110.16 86.53
CA ARG A 450 23.66 108.90 86.87
C ARG A 450 23.76 108.00 85.63
N ALA A 451 24.44 106.85 85.60
CA ALA A 451 24.44 105.69 86.49
C ALA A 451 23.04 105.07 86.66
N GLU A 452 22.87 103.92 86.00
CA GLU A 452 22.06 102.71 86.34
C GLU A 452 21.25 102.23 85.13
N LEU A 453 20.92 100.95 84.91
CA LEU A 453 21.39 99.63 85.31
C LEU A 453 20.55 98.66 84.43
N LYS A 454 21.01 97.42 84.25
CA LYS A 454 20.31 96.35 83.53
C LYS A 454 18.81 96.22 83.90
N ALA A 455 18.02 95.91 82.87
CA ALA A 455 16.69 95.25 82.82
C ALA A 455 15.75 96.14 81.99
N VAL A 456 15.14 95.73 80.89
CA VAL A 456 14.36 94.52 80.61
C VAL A 456 14.34 94.39 79.06
N GLN A 457 14.84 93.31 78.48
CA GLN A 457 13.98 92.20 78.07
C GLN A 457 12.75 92.68 77.29
N ASP A 458 12.93 93.17 76.05
CA ASP A 458 11.97 92.94 74.96
C ASP A 458 12.49 93.52 73.63
N LYS A 459 13.37 92.74 73.01
CA LYS A 459 13.34 92.52 71.55
C LYS A 459 13.89 91.15 71.17
N ALA A 460 13.63 90.18 72.06
CA ALA A 460 13.70 88.75 71.79
C ALA A 460 12.55 88.25 70.86
N LEU A 461 11.80 89.17 70.23
CA LEU A 461 10.79 88.88 69.20
C LEU A 461 11.22 89.29 67.78
N GLN A 462 12.41 89.86 67.61
CA GLN A 462 12.98 90.18 66.29
C GLN A 462 14.06 89.19 65.82
N LEU A 463 14.09 88.00 66.43
CA LEU A 463 14.88 86.84 65.97
C LEU A 463 14.06 85.79 65.19
N GLN A 464 12.77 85.97 64.94
CA GLN A 464 11.99 85.00 64.15
C GLN A 464 11.73 85.40 62.69
N ARG A 465 11.78 86.69 62.34
CA ARG A 465 11.47 87.15 60.97
C ARG A 465 12.67 87.15 60.01
N SER A 466 13.89 87.26 60.52
CA SER A 466 15.10 87.29 59.68
C SER A 466 15.56 85.89 59.23
N GLU A 467 15.21 84.82 59.96
CA GLU A 467 15.42 83.44 59.48
C GLU A 467 14.42 83.03 58.39
N GLU A 468 13.18 83.54 58.41
CA GLU A 468 12.18 83.28 57.36
C GLU A 468 12.53 83.93 56.02
N GLN A 469 13.25 85.06 56.02
CA GLN A 469 13.69 85.72 54.79
C GLN A 469 14.92 85.03 54.17
N LEU A 470 15.77 84.38 54.95
CA LEU A 470 16.86 83.53 54.42
C LEU A 470 16.34 82.21 53.83
N LYS A 471 15.22 81.67 54.33
CA LYS A 471 14.56 80.48 53.77
C LYS A 471 13.84 80.72 52.44
N LYS A 472 13.40 81.96 52.16
CA LYS A 472 12.69 82.31 50.91
C LYS A 472 13.60 82.72 49.74
N GLN A 473 14.87 83.06 49.99
CA GLN A 473 15.82 83.42 48.92
C GLN A 473 16.64 82.24 48.39
N LEU A 474 16.60 81.06 49.03
CA LEU A 474 17.13 79.82 48.46
C LEU A 474 16.15 79.09 47.52
N GLN A 475 14.92 79.57 47.41
CA GLN A 475 13.90 79.08 46.49
C GLN A 475 13.53 80.19 45.51
N THR A 476 14.33 80.38 44.45
CA THR A 476 13.91 80.77 43.09
C THR A 476 15.09 81.41 42.34
N GLN A 477 16.00 80.56 41.85
CA GLN A 477 16.33 80.48 40.43
C GLN A 477 17.39 79.39 40.20
N GLY A 478 17.00 78.35 39.46
CA GLY A 478 17.83 77.94 38.33
C GLY A 478 18.85 76.82 38.53
N ALA A 479 18.58 75.84 39.38
CA ALA A 479 18.97 74.46 39.11
C ALA A 479 17.71 73.69 38.68
N MET A 480 17.37 73.83 37.39
CA MET A 480 16.34 73.04 36.73
C MET A 480 16.84 71.63 36.41
N ALA A 481 15.88 70.69 36.48
CA ALA A 481 15.83 69.39 35.81
C ALA A 481 16.82 68.31 36.28
N SER A 482 16.44 67.53 37.30
CA SER A 482 16.83 66.11 37.37
C SER A 482 16.05 65.29 38.40
N ASN A 483 15.50 65.87 39.48
CA ASN A 483 14.89 65.06 40.55
C ASN A 483 13.36 65.06 40.59
N ALA A 484 12.67 66.05 40.02
CA ALA A 484 11.20 66.06 40.02
C ALA A 484 10.62 65.03 39.05
N ASP A 485 11.30 64.74 37.94
CA ASP A 485 10.90 63.67 37.02
C ASP A 485 11.23 62.30 37.61
N LEU A 486 12.36 62.13 38.32
CA LEU A 486 12.68 60.88 39.03
C LEU A 486 11.76 60.58 40.21
N GLU A 487 11.31 61.58 40.96
CA GLU A 487 10.32 61.38 42.03
C GLU A 487 8.94 61.06 41.47
N LYS A 488 8.52 61.73 40.39
CA LYS A 488 7.28 61.41 39.67
C LYS A 488 7.36 60.05 38.99
N GLU A 489 8.50 59.66 38.44
CA GLU A 489 8.74 58.34 37.84
C GLU A 489 8.79 57.27 38.92
N ASN A 490 9.39 57.51 40.09
CA ASN A 490 9.33 56.58 41.21
C ASN A 490 7.91 56.42 41.77
N GLU A 491 7.15 57.51 41.90
CA GLU A 491 5.73 57.45 42.27
C GLU A 491 4.88 56.77 41.18
N LEU A 492 5.18 57.01 39.91
CA LEU A 492 4.53 56.35 38.77
C LEU A 492 4.86 54.86 38.73
N LEU A 493 6.11 54.47 38.99
CA LEU A 493 6.54 53.07 39.05
C LEU A 493 5.93 52.37 40.27
N LEU A 494 5.85 53.03 41.42
CA LEU A 494 5.14 52.51 42.60
C LEU A 494 3.65 52.32 42.34
N THR A 495 3.00 53.27 41.67
CA THR A 495 1.58 53.16 41.30
C THR A 495 1.35 52.10 40.22
N GLN A 496 2.24 51.95 39.25
CA GLN A 496 2.21 50.88 38.25
C GLN A 496 2.45 49.50 38.88
N LEU A 497 3.42 49.38 39.79
CA LEU A 497 3.69 48.14 40.52
C LEU A 497 2.47 47.72 41.36
N HIS A 498 1.84 48.68 42.05
CA HIS A 498 0.60 48.41 42.79
C HIS A 498 -0.59 48.06 41.90
N LYS A 499 -0.64 48.57 40.66
CA LYS A 499 -1.66 48.18 39.69
C LYS A 499 -1.44 46.75 39.19
N VAL A 500 -0.20 46.39 38.86
CA VAL A 500 0.18 45.04 38.45
C VAL A 500 -0.04 44.03 39.57
N GLN A 501 0.29 44.39 40.82
CA GLN A 501 -0.03 43.56 41.98
C GLN A 501 -1.54 43.34 42.12
N ARG A 502 -2.37 44.38 41.99
CA ARG A 502 -3.84 44.24 42.03
C ARG A 502 -4.39 43.39 40.89
N GLU A 503 -3.84 43.51 39.68
CA GLU A 503 -4.24 42.69 38.54
C GLU A 503 -3.82 41.23 38.70
N LEU A 504 -2.62 40.97 39.25
CA LEU A 504 -2.17 39.62 39.60
C LEU A 504 -3.01 39.00 40.71
N GLU A 505 -3.32 39.75 41.77
CA GLU A 505 -4.21 39.32 42.84
C GLU A 505 -5.62 39.07 42.32
N HIS A 506 -6.12 39.93 41.43
CA HIS A 506 -7.40 39.73 40.76
C HIS A 506 -7.37 38.44 39.93
N HIS A 507 -6.38 38.24 39.06
CA HIS A 507 -6.25 37.03 38.24
C HIS A 507 -6.01 35.77 39.07
N TYR A 508 -5.33 35.87 40.21
CA TYR A 508 -5.13 34.76 41.14
C TYR A 508 -6.43 34.41 41.87
N LEU A 509 -7.16 35.41 42.37
CA LEU A 509 -8.47 35.23 42.99
C LEU A 509 -9.52 34.77 41.99
N GLU A 510 -9.46 35.24 40.75
CA GLU A 510 -10.30 34.80 39.64
C GLU A 510 -9.96 33.37 39.27
N ASN A 511 -8.68 32.99 39.15
CA ASN A 511 -8.28 31.59 38.97
C ASN A 511 -8.67 30.70 40.15
N SER A 512 -8.60 31.22 41.38
CA SER A 512 -8.97 30.50 42.60
C SER A 512 -10.49 30.30 42.68
N LYS A 513 -11.29 31.34 42.37
CA LYS A 513 -12.74 31.26 42.23
C LYS A 513 -13.12 30.36 41.06
N LEU A 514 -12.46 30.43 39.91
CA LEU A 514 -12.66 29.52 38.78
C LEU A 514 -12.32 28.07 39.15
N LYS A 515 -11.30 27.83 39.97
CA LYS A 515 -10.97 26.50 40.51
C LYS A 515 -11.98 26.02 41.58
N ALA A 516 -12.52 26.92 42.39
CA ALA A 516 -13.50 26.60 43.43
C ALA A 516 -14.94 26.46 42.89
N THR A 517 -15.26 27.12 41.76
CA THR A 517 -16.58 27.10 41.12
C THR A 517 -16.66 26.06 39.99
N GLN A 518 -15.54 25.48 39.57
CA GLN A 518 -15.53 24.33 38.66
C GLN A 518 -15.81 23.05 39.45
N PRO A 519 -16.86 22.27 39.11
CA PRO A 519 -16.99 20.92 39.64
C PRO A 519 -15.74 20.11 39.27
N PRO A 520 -15.31 19.13 40.09
CA PRO A 520 -14.13 18.33 39.79
C PRO A 520 -14.27 17.76 38.38
N LYS A 521 -13.35 18.15 37.48
CA LYS A 521 -13.37 17.66 36.09
C LYS A 521 -13.30 16.13 36.15
N PRO A 522 -14.26 15.40 35.59
CA PRO A 522 -14.24 13.94 35.61
C PRO A 522 -12.94 13.45 34.97
N GLN A 523 -12.29 12.46 35.59
CA GLN A 523 -11.09 11.83 35.05
C GLN A 523 -11.33 11.48 33.58
N ALA A 524 -10.58 12.11 32.68
CA ALA A 524 -10.72 11.87 31.25
C ALA A 524 -10.11 10.51 30.93
N TYR A 525 -10.96 9.50 30.74
CA TYR A 525 -10.55 8.18 30.27
C TYR A 525 -10.25 8.23 28.76
N TYR A 526 -9.12 7.66 28.37
CA TYR A 526 -8.69 7.46 26.97
C TYR A 526 -8.42 5.96 26.73
N GLY A 527 -8.47 5.53 25.47
CA GLY A 527 -8.27 4.12 25.08
C GLY A 527 -9.57 3.36 24.86
N ALA A 528 -10.66 4.06 24.51
CA ALA A 528 -11.94 3.46 24.12
C ALA A 528 -11.77 2.51 22.93
N ALA A 529 -10.93 2.91 21.97
CA ALA A 529 -10.55 2.14 20.81
C ALA A 529 -9.96 0.76 21.17
N ASP A 530 -8.94 0.74 22.03
CA ASP A 530 -8.25 -0.49 22.41
C ASP A 530 -9.12 -1.39 23.27
N ARG A 531 -10.07 -0.81 24.03
CA ARG A 531 -11.07 -1.59 24.75
C ARG A 531 -12.00 -2.35 23.81
N VAL A 532 -12.41 -1.77 22.69
CA VAL A 532 -13.20 -2.47 21.66
C VAL A 532 -12.36 -3.55 20.98
N LYS A 533 -11.08 -3.30 20.69
CA LYS A 533 -10.18 -4.30 20.10
C LYS A 533 -9.96 -5.52 21.01
N LYS A 534 -10.00 -5.33 22.32
CA LYS A 534 -9.90 -6.43 23.31
C LYS A 534 -11.17 -7.27 23.41
N GLN A 535 -12.31 -6.81 22.88
CA GLN A 535 -13.55 -7.58 22.91
C GLN A 535 -13.46 -8.85 22.07
N LEU A 536 -14.17 -9.89 22.50
CA LEU A 536 -14.20 -11.18 21.83
C LEU A 536 -14.63 -11.08 20.36
N SER A 537 -15.59 -10.21 20.04
CA SER A 537 -16.02 -9.97 18.66
C SER A 537 -14.87 -9.51 17.76
N TYR A 538 -14.11 -8.51 18.18
CA TYR A 538 -12.97 -8.02 17.41
C TYR A 538 -11.87 -9.07 17.29
N ARG A 539 -11.53 -9.75 18.40
CA ARG A 539 -10.48 -10.79 18.41
C ARG A 539 -10.83 -11.93 17.45
N LEU A 540 -12.06 -12.45 17.52
CA LEU A 540 -12.52 -13.51 16.62
C LEU A 540 -12.53 -13.07 15.16
N GLY A 541 -13.08 -11.91 14.81
CA GLY A 541 -13.05 -11.50 13.40
C GLY A 541 -11.65 -11.15 12.90
N SER A 542 -10.75 -10.70 13.77
CA SER A 542 -9.34 -10.47 13.41
C SER A 542 -8.58 -11.78 13.14
N THR A 543 -8.87 -12.85 13.89
CA THR A 543 -8.31 -14.19 13.61
C THR A 543 -8.89 -14.76 12.32
N MET A 544 -10.18 -14.52 12.03
CA MET A 544 -10.79 -14.89 10.75
C MET A 544 -10.08 -14.25 9.56
N ILE A 545 -9.84 -12.94 9.61
CA ILE A 545 -9.16 -12.22 8.53
C ILE A 545 -7.72 -12.72 8.36
N ARG A 546 -6.98 -12.90 9.47
CA ARG A 546 -5.59 -13.39 9.42
C ARG A 546 -5.50 -14.77 8.77
N GLN A 547 -6.38 -15.66 9.20
CA GLN A 547 -6.37 -17.05 8.80
C GLN A 547 -6.98 -17.27 7.40
N SER A 548 -7.81 -16.32 6.91
CA SER A 548 -8.36 -16.34 5.54
C SER A 548 -7.36 -16.07 4.42
N ARG A 549 -6.11 -15.68 4.75
CA ARG A 549 -5.06 -15.40 3.77
C ARG A 549 -4.34 -16.66 3.26
N SER A 550 -4.63 -17.83 3.82
CA SER A 550 -4.00 -19.10 3.44
C SER A 550 -5.05 -20.22 3.42
N ILE A 551 -4.89 -21.18 2.50
CA ILE A 551 -5.77 -22.35 2.37
C ILE A 551 -5.64 -23.27 3.59
N SER A 552 -4.40 -23.56 4.01
CA SER A 552 -4.11 -24.23 5.29
C SER A 552 -4.64 -23.43 6.47
N GLY A 553 -4.64 -22.10 6.32
CA GLY A 553 -5.29 -21.19 7.24
C GLY A 553 -6.77 -21.53 7.41
N TRP A 554 -7.53 -21.44 6.32
CA TRP A 554 -8.97 -21.67 6.28
C TRP A 554 -9.39 -23.04 6.81
N LEU A 555 -8.62 -24.10 6.53
CA LEU A 555 -8.88 -25.44 7.09
C LEU A 555 -8.75 -25.46 8.62
N ASN A 556 -7.78 -24.73 9.16
CA ASN A 556 -7.51 -24.64 10.60
C ASN A 556 -8.34 -23.55 11.32
N MET A 557 -9.20 -22.82 10.61
CA MET A 557 -10.04 -21.73 11.16
C MET A 557 -10.88 -22.13 12.38
N PRO A 558 -11.62 -23.26 12.37
CA PRO A 558 -12.46 -23.63 13.50
C PRO A 558 -11.65 -23.81 14.79
N PHE A 559 -10.45 -24.40 14.68
CA PHE A 559 -9.54 -24.61 15.80
C PHE A 559 -8.92 -23.30 16.31
N ALA A 560 -8.50 -22.42 15.40
CA ALA A 560 -7.94 -21.11 15.74
C ALA A 560 -8.97 -20.22 16.48
N LEU A 561 -10.24 -20.23 16.05
CA LEU A 561 -11.33 -19.52 16.72
C LEU A 561 -11.61 -20.08 18.11
N SER A 562 -11.62 -21.41 18.25
CA SER A 562 -11.79 -22.08 19.54
C SER A 562 -10.66 -21.75 20.52
N ALA A 563 -9.40 -21.77 20.03
CA ALA A 563 -8.23 -21.41 20.82
C ALA A 563 -8.28 -19.95 21.29
N GLU A 564 -8.67 -19.01 20.42
CA GLU A 564 -8.79 -17.60 20.78
C GLU A 564 -9.94 -17.34 21.77
N ALA A 565 -11.07 -18.03 21.62
CA ALA A 565 -12.17 -17.97 22.59
C ALA A 565 -11.76 -18.53 23.96
N LYS A 566 -10.94 -19.58 23.99
CA LYS A 566 -10.37 -20.13 25.23
C LYS A 566 -9.40 -19.16 25.90
N ARG A 567 -8.52 -18.51 25.12
CA ARG A 567 -7.61 -17.45 25.61
C ARG A 567 -8.38 -16.27 26.19
N PHE A 568 -9.43 -15.81 25.51
CA PHE A 568 -10.27 -14.73 26.02
C PHE A 568 -10.92 -15.08 27.37
N LYS A 569 -11.39 -16.32 27.55
CA LYS A 569 -11.91 -16.79 28.85
C LYS A 569 -10.82 -16.82 29.93
N GLN A 570 -9.59 -17.19 29.59
CA GLN A 570 -8.45 -17.15 30.51
C GLN A 570 -8.08 -15.70 30.90
N ASP A 571 -8.02 -14.79 29.93
CA ASP A 571 -7.76 -13.37 30.14
C ASP A 571 -8.86 -12.73 31.02
N GLN A 572 -10.13 -13.12 30.82
CA GLN A 572 -11.25 -12.67 31.63
C GLN A 572 -11.20 -13.23 33.06
N ALA A 573 -10.72 -14.47 33.23
CA ALA A 573 -10.54 -15.07 34.55
C ALA A 573 -9.36 -14.44 35.32
N ALA A 574 -8.29 -14.05 34.62
CA ALA A 574 -7.13 -13.36 35.19
C ALA A 574 -7.38 -11.88 35.47
N GLY A 575 -8.26 -11.22 34.70
CA GLY A 575 -8.57 -9.78 34.81
C GLY A 575 -9.77 -9.43 35.70
N LYS A 576 -10.17 -10.31 36.63
CA LYS A 576 -11.41 -10.20 37.42
C LYS A 576 -11.54 -8.93 38.29
N ASP A 577 -10.47 -8.18 38.48
CA ASP A 577 -10.40 -7.03 39.40
C ASP A 577 -10.43 -5.62 38.74
N GLN A 578 -10.60 -5.50 37.41
CA GLN A 578 -10.66 -4.19 36.72
C GLN A 578 -12.07 -3.85 36.21
N GLN A 579 -12.92 -3.30 37.06
CA GLN A 579 -14.19 -2.69 36.65
C GLN A 579 -13.94 -1.33 35.98
N LEU A 580 -13.79 -1.33 34.66
CA LEU A 580 -13.55 -0.11 33.87
C LEU A 580 -14.86 0.65 33.57
N PRO A 581 -14.87 2.00 33.61
CA PRO A 581 -16.07 2.82 33.41
C PRO A 581 -16.74 2.61 32.04
N PRO A 582 -18.04 2.92 31.83
CA PRO A 582 -18.69 2.78 30.51
C PRO A 582 -17.96 3.51 29.36
N ILE A 583 -17.97 2.95 28.15
CA ILE A 583 -17.26 3.52 26.98
C ILE A 583 -17.70 4.96 26.66
N ALA A 584 -18.96 5.32 26.97
CA ALA A 584 -19.47 6.68 26.78
C ALA A 584 -18.80 7.74 27.67
N GLN A 585 -18.12 7.33 28.74
CA GLN A 585 -17.37 8.24 29.63
C GLN A 585 -15.95 8.53 29.13
N TYR A 586 -15.54 7.90 28.03
CA TYR A 586 -14.23 8.13 27.41
C TYR A 586 -14.29 9.29 26.43
N ARG A 587 -13.23 10.09 26.39
CA ARG A 587 -13.17 11.26 25.49
C ARG A 587 -13.04 10.85 24.02
N ASP A 588 -12.40 9.70 23.76
CA ASP A 588 -12.20 9.07 22.46
C ASP A 588 -13.30 8.05 22.11
N ALA A 589 -14.50 8.17 22.70
CA ALA A 589 -15.61 7.24 22.46
C ALA A 589 -15.99 7.11 20.96
N HIS A 590 -15.78 8.14 20.16
CA HIS A 590 -15.99 8.10 18.71
C HIS A 590 -15.03 7.13 18.00
N GLU A 591 -13.79 6.98 18.47
CA GLU A 591 -12.84 6.02 17.90
C GLU A 591 -13.30 4.56 18.13
N ALA A 592 -13.99 4.32 19.25
CA ALA A 592 -14.61 3.02 19.52
C ALA A 592 -15.75 2.71 18.51
N GLU A 593 -16.49 3.71 18.05
CA GLU A 593 -17.51 3.54 17.01
C GLU A 593 -16.91 3.25 15.64
N LEU A 594 -15.81 3.92 15.28
CA LEU A 594 -15.06 3.64 14.05
C LEU A 594 -14.53 2.19 14.02
N ILE A 595 -14.03 1.68 15.14
CA ILE A 595 -13.55 0.29 15.23
C ILE A 595 -14.71 -0.72 15.12
N LYS A 596 -15.91 -0.37 15.60
CA LYS A 596 -17.10 -1.22 15.42
C LYS A 596 -17.54 -1.31 13.96
N GLN A 597 -17.27 -0.29 13.15
CA GLN A 597 -17.51 -0.31 11.70
C GLN A 597 -16.48 -1.16 10.94
N HIS A 598 -15.34 -1.48 11.55
CA HIS A 598 -14.30 -2.27 10.92
C HIS A 598 -14.75 -3.72 10.66
N LEU A 599 -14.27 -4.31 9.55
CA LEU A 599 -14.63 -5.66 9.12
C LEU A 599 -14.38 -6.71 10.22
N SER A 600 -13.27 -6.58 10.96
CA SER A 600 -12.91 -7.46 12.08
C SER A 600 -14.00 -7.50 13.16
N TYR A 601 -14.60 -6.36 13.50
CA TYR A 601 -15.66 -6.32 14.51
C TYR A 601 -16.97 -6.90 13.96
N ARG A 602 -17.34 -6.51 12.73
CA ARG A 602 -18.57 -6.97 12.06
C ARG A 602 -18.59 -8.49 11.89
N LEU A 603 -17.51 -9.09 11.40
CA LEU A 603 -17.40 -10.54 11.22
C LEU A 603 -17.53 -11.31 12.54
N GLY A 604 -16.82 -10.89 13.59
CA GLY A 604 -16.92 -11.58 14.88
C GLY A 604 -18.26 -11.36 15.58
N SER A 605 -18.93 -10.22 15.37
CA SER A 605 -20.30 -10.01 15.85
C SER A 605 -21.31 -10.94 15.16
N ARG A 606 -21.18 -11.16 13.85
CA ARG A 606 -21.99 -12.11 13.07
C ARG A 606 -21.73 -13.56 13.49
N LEU A 607 -20.48 -13.91 13.75
CA LEU A 607 -20.10 -15.22 14.27
C LEU A 607 -20.76 -15.48 15.64
N LEU A 608 -20.69 -14.52 16.58
CA LEU A 608 -21.27 -14.66 17.93
C LEU A 608 -22.80 -14.70 17.95
N THR A 609 -23.46 -14.00 17.02
CA THR A 609 -24.93 -14.01 16.93
C THR A 609 -25.45 -15.31 16.31
N ASN A 610 -24.80 -15.79 15.25
CA ASN A 610 -25.22 -17.00 14.54
C ASN A 610 -24.82 -18.30 15.25
N THR A 611 -23.80 -18.28 16.11
CA THR A 611 -23.42 -19.45 16.92
C THR A 611 -24.40 -19.75 18.06
N ARG A 612 -25.31 -18.83 18.41
CA ARG A 612 -26.30 -19.00 19.48
C ARG A 612 -27.50 -19.87 19.09
N THR A 613 -27.81 -20.01 17.80
CA THR A 613 -28.97 -20.78 17.32
C THR A 613 -28.53 -21.89 16.37
N LEU A 614 -29.24 -23.02 16.38
CA LEU A 614 -28.92 -24.16 15.50
C LEU A 614 -29.03 -23.78 14.01
N GLY A 615 -30.08 -23.04 13.63
CA GLY A 615 -30.23 -22.52 12.26
C GLY A 615 -29.20 -21.44 11.88
N GLY A 616 -28.73 -20.65 12.86
CA GLY A 616 -27.66 -19.68 12.66
C GLY A 616 -26.32 -20.35 12.32
N ARG A 617 -26.03 -21.53 12.90
CA ARG A 617 -24.80 -22.28 12.63
C ARG A 617 -24.76 -22.83 11.19
N ILE A 618 -25.90 -23.24 10.65
CA ILE A 618 -26.00 -23.75 9.26
C ILE A 618 -25.87 -22.60 8.25
N SER A 619 -26.50 -21.46 8.54
CA SER A 619 -26.43 -20.26 7.69
C SER A 619 -25.16 -19.42 7.86
N LEU A 620 -24.25 -19.85 8.74
CA LEU A 620 -23.06 -19.10 9.13
C LEU A 620 -22.12 -18.78 7.96
N PRO A 621 -21.77 -19.71 7.06
CA PRO A 621 -20.89 -19.42 5.92
C PRO A 621 -21.48 -18.34 5.00
N TRP A 622 -22.77 -18.42 4.68
CA TRP A 622 -23.46 -17.45 3.83
C TRP A 622 -23.60 -16.08 4.50
N SER A 623 -23.90 -16.04 5.80
CA SER A 623 -24.02 -14.78 6.55
C SER A 623 -22.69 -14.00 6.61
N LEU A 624 -21.57 -14.71 6.76
CA LEU A 624 -20.24 -14.11 6.77
C LEU A 624 -19.86 -13.62 5.38
N TYR A 625 -20.14 -14.41 4.34
CA TYR A 625 -19.91 -14.00 2.96
C TYR A 625 -20.74 -12.76 2.57
N ALA A 626 -22.02 -12.72 2.95
CA ALA A 626 -22.90 -11.57 2.73
C ALA A 626 -22.37 -10.30 3.41
N GLU A 627 -21.85 -10.42 4.64
CA GLU A 627 -21.26 -9.29 5.39
C GLU A 627 -19.98 -8.77 4.73
N VAL A 628 -19.10 -9.67 4.23
CA VAL A 628 -17.90 -9.27 3.46
C VAL A 628 -18.30 -8.56 2.16
N LYS A 629 -19.32 -9.07 1.45
CA LYS A 629 -19.82 -8.47 0.22
C LYS A 629 -20.42 -7.08 0.47
N ALA A 630 -21.21 -6.92 1.53
CA ALA A 630 -21.76 -5.64 1.95
C ALA A 630 -20.66 -4.63 2.30
N PHE A 631 -19.68 -5.04 3.11
CA PHE A 631 -18.53 -4.20 3.47
C PHE A 631 -17.73 -3.75 2.24
N ARG A 632 -17.49 -4.64 1.27
CA ARG A 632 -16.80 -4.29 0.01
C ARG A 632 -17.61 -3.32 -0.85
N LYS A 633 -18.95 -3.40 -0.82
CA LYS A 633 -19.83 -2.48 -1.54
C LYS A 633 -19.81 -1.08 -0.91
N GLU A 634 -19.92 -1.00 0.41
CA GLU A 634 -19.83 0.27 1.17
C GLU A 634 -18.49 0.99 0.93
N ARG A 635 -17.38 0.24 0.82
CA ARG A 635 -16.05 0.80 0.54
C ARG A 635 -15.82 1.25 -0.92
N ARG A 636 -16.67 0.82 -1.85
CA ARG A 636 -16.62 1.23 -3.27
C ARG A 636 -17.53 2.43 -3.56
N SER A 637 -18.47 2.73 -2.65
CA SER A 637 -19.41 3.86 -2.74
C SER A 637 -18.99 5.10 -1.95
N LEU A 638 -17.89 5.00 -1.21
CA LEU A 638 -17.17 6.11 -0.57
C LEU A 638 -15.97 6.46 -1.45
#